data_AF-A0A1J5WHN2-F1
#
_entry.id   AF-A0A1J5WHN2-F1
#
_cell.length_a   1.000
_cell.length_b   1.000
_cell.length_c   1.000
_cell.angle_alpha   90.00
_cell.angle_beta   90.00
_cell.angle_gamma   90.00
#
_symmetry.space_group_name_H-M   'P 1'
#
loop_
_entity.id
_entity.type
_entity.pdbx_description
1 polymer ?
#
loop_
_entity_poly.entity_id
_entity_poly.type
_entity_poly.pdbx_seq_one_letter_code
_entity_poly.pdbx_strand_id
1 'polypeptide(L)'
;METGMTETLKLENTFFVFTEKGLFLAPEREYNRIHHLRIKEYTFLKSKYLPEIANRDTERVACISCFGEVVPEDFVSPLCRDVHYVVCKECMENDGREVFCPFCKEKESDNKAFQKELPDSILSLMPHQTLSSIELRPEMEVETAVRLTRETKVVLDNVAVSDYLFFRLIDMTSVTIRNKISLFGNRNSLGRCIEELDWDYGWPTRVNVYGCSEEETEQIYSNLNKTDNRTSINPWNICRNSTDICNLLKLLTGTYREDNKISLELPDNGSTEKMFCEGSNNIWIGKVRSLTLKDYAVGILPKLRIHEENVMEELSLEACHSETLIEILKEEINSIWIGKVKKLKLKYCAVEVFSKLRIHEENAMEELVLEVDYPRNIIEILKEEINSIWIGKVRKLTLEDYAVEVFPKLRIHEENAMEELSLEACHSETLIDEISKTEDRSIRIGKVRKLKLKYCAVEVFPKLRIHEENAMEELSLEACHSETLIDEISKTEDRSIRIGKVRKLTLKNYAVGILPKLRIHEENEMEEFSLDAWIKEHVFEIIKKENNSIWIGKVKKLKLKNCAVEVFPKLRIHEENAMEELCLWTYYHETLIDEISKTEDRSIRIGKVRKLTLKNYAVNILPKLRIHEENEMEWLWLHAWIKEHVFEIIKKENNSIWIGKVRSLTLKEYAVGILPKLRIHEENAMEELVLEVDYPRNIIEILKEEINSIRIGKVRKLKLKYCAVEVFPKLRIHEENAMEELSLEACHSETLIDEISKTEDRSIRIGKVRKLKLKYCAVEVFPKLRIHEENVMEELSLEACHSETLIDEISKTEDRSIWIGKVRKLTLKNYAVGILPKLRIHEENEMEE
;
A
#
# COMPACT_ATOMS: atom_id res chain seq x y z
N MET A 1 -19.87 4.11 -10.52
CA MET A 1 -21.01 5.05 -10.63
C MET A 1 -22.28 4.22 -10.70
N GLU A 2 -23.40 4.73 -10.17
CA GLU A 2 -24.64 3.97 -10.04
C GLU A 2 -25.43 3.98 -11.38
N THR A 3 -25.60 2.82 -12.00
CA THR A 3 -26.12 2.63 -13.38
C THR A 3 -27.65 2.67 -13.49
N GLY A 4 -28.28 3.55 -12.69
CA GLY A 4 -29.74 3.66 -12.56
C GLY A 4 -30.33 5.08 -12.68
N MET A 5 -29.53 6.15 -12.60
CA MET A 5 -30.04 7.51 -12.82
C MET A 5 -30.45 7.72 -14.28
N THR A 6 -31.62 8.35 -14.50
CA THR A 6 -31.87 9.09 -15.74
C THR A 6 -30.85 10.22 -15.82
N GLU A 7 -29.86 10.05 -16.70
CA GLU A 7 -28.81 11.03 -16.90
C GLU A 7 -29.41 12.38 -17.29
N THR A 8 -28.92 13.45 -16.67
CA THR A 8 -29.52 14.78 -16.77
C THR A 8 -28.44 15.85 -16.79
N LEU A 9 -28.67 16.91 -17.57
CA LEU A 9 -27.77 18.06 -17.68
C LEU A 9 -28.56 19.35 -17.50
N LYS A 10 -27.98 20.31 -16.77
CA LYS A 10 -28.60 21.61 -16.50
C LYS A 10 -28.06 22.68 -17.45
N LEU A 11 -28.96 23.48 -18.01
CA LEU A 11 -28.68 24.67 -18.81
C LEU A 11 -29.58 25.80 -18.30
N GLU A 12 -29.00 26.71 -17.52
CA GLU A 12 -29.74 27.77 -16.81
C GLU A 12 -30.90 27.16 -15.99
N ASN A 13 -32.16 27.51 -16.26
CA ASN A 13 -33.33 26.92 -15.60
C ASN A 13 -33.99 25.75 -16.38
N THR A 14 -33.33 25.27 -17.44
CA THR A 14 -33.74 24.13 -18.28
C THR A 14 -32.93 22.88 -17.94
N PHE A 15 -33.56 21.71 -18.00
CA PHE A 15 -32.93 20.40 -17.84
C PHE A 15 -33.10 19.57 -19.11
N PHE A 16 -31.99 19.07 -19.65
CA PHE A 16 -32.01 17.96 -20.60
C PHE A 16 -32.24 16.67 -19.81
N VAL A 17 -33.34 15.99 -20.07
CA VAL A 17 -33.72 14.70 -19.47
C VAL A 17 -33.62 13.63 -20.55
N PHE A 18 -32.63 12.75 -20.42
CA PHE A 18 -32.42 11.64 -21.34
C PHE A 18 -33.21 10.41 -20.88
N THR A 19 -33.92 9.76 -21.80
CA THR A 19 -34.63 8.49 -21.58
C THR A 19 -34.14 7.44 -22.60
N GLU A 20 -34.83 6.30 -22.71
CA GLU A 20 -34.51 5.28 -23.71
C GLU A 20 -35.15 5.59 -25.08
N LYS A 21 -36.27 6.32 -25.09
CA LYS A 21 -37.12 6.55 -26.28
C LYS A 21 -37.31 8.04 -26.60
N GLY A 22 -36.45 8.92 -26.07
CA GLY A 22 -36.42 10.33 -26.43
C GLY A 22 -35.52 11.22 -25.58
N LEU A 23 -35.57 12.51 -25.91
CA LEU A 23 -34.94 13.59 -25.16
C LEU A 23 -35.97 14.67 -24.86
N PHE A 24 -36.09 15.07 -23.60
CA PHE A 24 -36.97 16.13 -23.16
C PHE A 24 -36.17 17.32 -22.62
N LEU A 25 -36.55 18.53 -23.02
CA LEU A 25 -36.14 19.78 -22.36
C LEU A 25 -37.25 20.15 -21.37
N ALA A 26 -36.97 20.06 -20.07
CA ALA A 26 -37.95 20.38 -19.03
C ALA A 26 -37.54 21.64 -18.25
N PRO A 27 -38.46 22.58 -17.96
CA PRO A 27 -38.18 23.65 -17.00
C PRO A 27 -37.96 23.06 -15.60
N GLU A 28 -37.13 23.71 -14.78
CA GLU A 28 -36.78 23.25 -13.43
C GLU A 28 -38.00 22.88 -12.57
N ARG A 29 -39.11 23.60 -12.72
CA ARG A 29 -40.38 23.33 -12.01
C ARG A 29 -41.02 21.99 -12.38
N GLU A 30 -40.87 21.55 -13.64
CA GLU A 30 -41.41 20.28 -14.12
C GLU A 30 -40.41 19.15 -13.94
N TYR A 31 -39.12 19.41 -14.14
CA TYR A 31 -38.05 18.51 -13.78
C TYR A 31 -38.11 18.09 -12.30
N ASN A 32 -38.23 19.04 -11.36
CA ASN A 32 -38.31 18.73 -9.93
C ASN A 32 -39.58 17.93 -9.57
N ARG A 33 -40.70 18.15 -10.28
CA ARG A 33 -41.91 17.31 -10.11
C ARG A 33 -41.65 15.85 -10.48
N ILE A 34 -40.88 15.60 -11.54
CA ILE A 34 -40.51 14.25 -11.99
C ILE A 34 -39.45 13.64 -11.08
N HIS A 35 -38.47 14.41 -10.63
CA HIS A 35 -37.41 13.95 -9.72
C HIS A 35 -37.99 13.44 -8.38
N HIS A 36 -39.05 14.08 -7.85
CA HIS A 36 -39.77 13.61 -6.65
C HIS A 36 -40.61 12.34 -6.84
N LEU A 37 -40.61 11.74 -8.04
CA LEU A 37 -41.31 10.48 -8.37
C LEU A 37 -40.39 9.25 -8.41
N ARG A 38 -39.07 9.38 -8.22
CA ARG A 38 -38.17 8.22 -8.03
C ARG A 38 -37.73 8.06 -6.59
N ILE A 39 -37.75 6.82 -6.10
CA ILE A 39 -37.20 6.41 -4.80
C ILE A 39 -36.47 5.10 -5.01
N LYS A 40 -35.16 5.10 -4.72
CA LYS A 40 -34.24 4.01 -5.09
C LYS A 40 -34.39 3.69 -6.58
N GLU A 41 -34.58 2.41 -6.93
CA GLU A 41 -34.73 1.96 -8.33
C GLU A 41 -36.18 2.07 -8.86
N TYR A 42 -37.15 2.44 -8.01
CA TYR A 42 -38.57 2.47 -8.36
C TYR A 42 -39.04 3.83 -8.86
N THR A 43 -39.79 3.82 -9.96
CA THR A 43 -40.43 4.99 -10.57
C THR A 43 -41.93 4.98 -10.27
N PHE A 44 -42.43 6.02 -9.60
CA PHE A 44 -43.81 6.14 -9.15
C PHE A 44 -44.65 7.02 -10.09
N LEU A 45 -45.85 6.59 -10.41
CA LEU A 45 -46.84 7.35 -11.17
C LEU A 45 -48.18 7.37 -10.40
N LYS A 46 -49.11 8.22 -10.83
CA LYS A 46 -50.48 8.16 -10.29
C LYS A 46 -51.21 6.92 -10.81
N SER A 47 -51.92 6.22 -9.95
CA SER A 47 -52.65 4.98 -10.26
C SER A 47 -53.52 5.06 -11.53
N LYS A 48 -54.18 6.21 -11.78
CA LYS A 48 -54.97 6.45 -13.00
C LYS A 48 -54.23 6.32 -14.34
N TYR A 49 -52.89 6.35 -14.33
CA TYR A 49 -52.05 6.19 -15.51
C TYR A 49 -51.56 4.73 -15.68
N LEU A 50 -51.83 3.82 -14.72
CA LEU A 50 -51.53 2.39 -14.87
C LEU A 50 -52.18 1.76 -16.12
N PRO A 51 -53.44 2.07 -16.52
CA PRO A 51 -54.04 1.50 -17.73
C PRO A 51 -53.31 1.89 -19.03
N GLU A 52 -52.59 3.02 -19.03
CA GLU A 52 -51.88 3.55 -20.20
C GLU A 52 -50.48 2.94 -20.38
N ILE A 53 -50.00 2.19 -19.37
CA ILE A 53 -48.68 1.54 -19.38
C ILE A 53 -48.75 0.01 -19.17
N ALA A 54 -49.93 -0.54 -18.92
CA ALA A 54 -50.14 -1.97 -18.66
C ALA A 54 -50.45 -2.75 -19.93
N ASN A 55 -49.98 -3.99 -20.01
CA ASN A 55 -50.37 -4.95 -21.06
C ASN A 55 -51.82 -5.48 -20.94
N ARG A 56 -52.54 -5.10 -19.86
CA ARG A 56 -53.83 -5.70 -19.46
C ARG A 56 -54.70 -4.70 -18.70
N ASP A 57 -56.01 -5.00 -18.66
CA ASP A 57 -56.99 -4.25 -17.88
C ASP A 57 -56.64 -4.26 -16.39
N THR A 58 -56.44 -3.07 -15.82
CA THR A 58 -55.98 -2.85 -14.44
C THR A 58 -57.13 -2.47 -13.49
N GLU A 59 -58.34 -2.99 -13.73
CA GLU A 59 -59.57 -2.57 -13.02
C GLU A 59 -59.49 -2.67 -11.49
N ARG A 60 -58.64 -3.56 -10.93
CA ARG A 60 -58.28 -3.60 -9.51
C ARG A 60 -56.82 -4.01 -9.35
N VAL A 61 -56.00 -3.14 -8.77
CA VAL A 61 -54.61 -3.42 -8.39
C VAL A 61 -54.40 -3.05 -6.93
N ALA A 62 -53.62 -3.86 -6.21
CA ALA A 62 -53.30 -3.65 -4.81
C ALA A 62 -51.79 -3.46 -4.58
N CYS A 63 -51.44 -2.75 -3.52
CA CYS A 63 -50.06 -2.65 -3.06
C CYS A 63 -49.60 -3.97 -2.41
N ILE A 64 -48.48 -4.54 -2.86
CA ILE A 64 -47.97 -5.82 -2.35
C ILE A 64 -47.60 -5.80 -0.85
N SER A 65 -47.20 -4.65 -0.32
CA SER A 65 -46.69 -4.52 1.05
C SER A 65 -47.79 -4.35 2.10
N CYS A 66 -48.91 -3.71 1.75
CA CYS A 66 -50.01 -3.42 2.67
C CYS A 66 -51.36 -4.05 2.26
N PHE A 67 -51.44 -4.66 1.08
CA PHE A 67 -52.65 -5.26 0.49
C PHE A 67 -53.84 -4.30 0.32
N GLY A 68 -53.61 -2.98 0.41
CA GLY A 68 -54.61 -1.96 0.11
C GLY A 68 -54.92 -1.86 -1.39
N GLU A 69 -56.21 -1.77 -1.72
CA GLU A 69 -56.72 -1.44 -3.06
C GLU A 69 -56.41 0.05 -3.36
N VAL A 70 -55.84 0.32 -4.53
CA VAL A 70 -55.22 1.62 -4.85
C VAL A 70 -56.23 2.56 -5.51
N VAL A 71 -56.37 3.80 -5.01
CA VAL A 71 -57.29 4.78 -5.61
C VAL A 71 -56.61 5.62 -6.71
N PRO A 72 -57.34 6.19 -7.69
CA PRO A 72 -56.75 6.72 -8.93
C PRO A 72 -55.72 7.85 -8.80
N GLU A 73 -55.69 8.58 -7.67
CA GLU A 73 -54.74 9.68 -7.45
C GLU A 73 -53.50 9.27 -6.62
N ASP A 74 -53.44 8.04 -6.11
CA ASP A 74 -52.33 7.50 -5.31
C ASP A 74 -51.05 7.36 -6.13
N PHE A 75 -49.89 7.60 -5.51
CA PHE A 75 -48.59 7.35 -6.13
C PHE A 75 -48.13 5.91 -5.91
N VAL A 76 -47.94 5.18 -7.01
CA VAL A 76 -47.62 3.75 -7.05
C VAL A 76 -46.58 3.43 -8.13
N SER A 77 -45.77 2.40 -7.90
CA SER A 77 -44.83 1.85 -8.88
C SER A 77 -45.27 0.41 -9.24
N PRO A 78 -45.54 0.09 -10.52
CA PRO A 78 -45.88 -1.26 -10.96
C PRO A 78 -44.67 -2.19 -10.89
N LEU A 79 -44.89 -3.45 -10.51
CA LEU A 79 -43.81 -4.42 -10.33
C LEU A 79 -43.53 -5.29 -11.57
N CYS A 80 -44.34 -5.20 -12.62
CA CYS A 80 -44.14 -5.81 -13.94
C CYS A 80 -45.05 -5.15 -14.99
N ARG A 81 -44.84 -5.42 -16.30
CA ARG A 81 -45.65 -4.86 -17.41
C ARG A 81 -47.13 -5.23 -17.38
N ASP A 82 -47.45 -6.40 -16.84
CA ASP A 82 -48.82 -6.89 -16.69
C ASP A 82 -49.52 -6.30 -15.45
N VAL A 83 -48.79 -5.53 -14.63
CA VAL A 83 -49.27 -4.80 -13.44
C VAL A 83 -50.05 -5.70 -12.46
N HIS A 84 -49.60 -6.95 -12.29
CA HIS A 84 -50.18 -7.89 -11.32
C HIS A 84 -50.22 -7.33 -9.89
N TYR A 85 -49.19 -6.56 -9.51
CA TYR A 85 -49.07 -5.84 -8.24
C TYR A 85 -48.33 -4.52 -8.46
N VAL A 86 -48.58 -3.56 -7.57
CA VAL A 86 -47.76 -2.34 -7.41
C VAL A 86 -47.14 -2.31 -6.01
N VAL A 87 -46.28 -1.33 -5.75
CA VAL A 87 -45.98 -0.84 -4.40
C VAL A 87 -46.37 0.63 -4.31
N CYS A 88 -47.05 1.05 -3.23
CA CYS A 88 -47.37 2.45 -3.02
C CYS A 88 -46.19 3.23 -2.40
N LYS A 89 -46.13 4.53 -2.69
CA LYS A 89 -45.02 5.40 -2.29
C LYS A 89 -44.76 5.36 -0.77
N GLU A 90 -45.83 5.42 0.03
CA GLU A 90 -45.73 5.35 1.50
C GLU A 90 -45.11 4.03 2.00
N CYS A 91 -45.41 2.89 1.39
CA CYS A 91 -44.79 1.62 1.78
C CYS A 91 -43.29 1.56 1.43
N MET A 92 -42.90 2.11 0.27
CA MET A 92 -41.49 2.18 -0.14
C MET A 92 -40.68 3.17 0.72
N GLU A 93 -41.29 4.28 1.14
CA GLU A 93 -40.66 5.25 2.05
C GLU A 93 -40.46 4.70 3.48
N ASN A 94 -41.33 3.80 3.95
CA ASN A 94 -41.30 3.30 5.33
C ASN A 94 -40.52 1.98 5.55
N ASP A 95 -40.70 0.93 4.72
CA ASP A 95 -40.00 -0.36 4.90
C ASP A 95 -38.77 -0.48 3.98
N GLY A 96 -38.79 0.19 2.81
CA GLY A 96 -37.62 0.38 1.96
C GLY A 96 -36.97 -0.89 1.38
N ARG A 97 -37.60 -2.07 1.51
CA ARG A 97 -37.12 -3.32 0.92
C ARG A 97 -37.39 -3.36 -0.57
N GLU A 98 -36.53 -4.05 -1.30
CA GLU A 98 -36.79 -4.42 -2.69
C GLU A 98 -37.92 -5.46 -2.74
N VAL A 99 -38.91 -5.22 -3.59
CA VAL A 99 -40.12 -6.03 -3.77
C VAL A 99 -40.30 -6.40 -5.23
N PHE A 100 -40.65 -7.67 -5.47
CA PHE A 100 -40.76 -8.27 -6.80
C PHE A 100 -42.18 -8.77 -7.05
N CYS A 101 -42.59 -8.82 -8.32
CA CYS A 101 -43.87 -9.41 -8.71
C CYS A 101 -43.85 -10.95 -8.51
N PRO A 102 -44.69 -11.55 -7.63
CA PRO A 102 -44.66 -12.99 -7.37
C PRO A 102 -45.16 -13.86 -8.54
N PHE A 103 -45.78 -13.24 -9.54
CA PHE A 103 -46.49 -13.92 -10.63
C PHE A 103 -45.68 -13.95 -11.93
N CYS A 104 -44.73 -13.02 -12.10
CA CYS A 104 -43.81 -13.01 -13.23
C CYS A 104 -42.56 -13.84 -12.91
N LYS A 105 -42.18 -14.76 -13.81
CA LYS A 105 -40.87 -15.44 -13.79
C LYS A 105 -39.77 -14.66 -14.53
N GLU A 106 -40.00 -13.37 -14.72
CA GLU A 106 -39.05 -12.40 -15.25
C GLU A 106 -37.82 -12.34 -14.32
N LYS A 107 -36.62 -12.27 -14.90
CA LYS A 107 -35.39 -12.16 -14.13
C LYS A 107 -35.30 -10.79 -13.46
N GLU A 108 -34.40 -10.66 -12.50
CA GLU A 108 -34.10 -9.38 -11.84
C GLU A 108 -33.73 -8.29 -12.87
N SER A 109 -32.98 -8.66 -13.92
CA SER A 109 -32.65 -7.82 -15.07
C SER A 109 -33.88 -7.23 -15.77
N ASP A 110 -34.95 -8.00 -15.88
CA ASP A 110 -36.08 -7.72 -16.77
C ASP A 110 -37.04 -6.75 -16.07
N ASN A 111 -37.25 -6.94 -14.76
CA ASN A 111 -37.93 -5.99 -13.89
C ASN A 111 -37.17 -4.65 -13.81
N LYS A 112 -35.83 -4.69 -13.75
CA LYS A 112 -34.98 -3.49 -13.71
C LYS A 112 -34.92 -2.77 -15.07
N ALA A 113 -35.10 -3.48 -16.18
CA ALA A 113 -35.35 -2.87 -17.49
C ALA A 113 -36.73 -2.18 -17.54
N PHE A 114 -37.79 -2.83 -17.05
CA PHE A 114 -39.12 -2.21 -17.02
C PHE A 114 -39.16 -0.91 -16.18
N GLN A 115 -38.45 -0.84 -15.05
CA GLN A 115 -38.31 0.39 -14.25
C GLN A 115 -37.53 1.52 -14.96
N LYS A 116 -36.78 1.23 -16.03
CA LYS A 116 -36.11 2.22 -16.89
C LYS A 116 -37.01 2.76 -18.00
N GLU A 117 -38.04 2.02 -18.42
CA GLU A 117 -39.04 2.49 -19.39
C GLU A 117 -40.12 3.41 -18.77
N LEU A 118 -40.40 3.29 -17.47
CA LEU A 118 -41.46 4.09 -16.82
C LEU A 118 -41.29 5.63 -16.91
N PRO A 119 -40.07 6.21 -16.79
CA PRO A 119 -39.86 7.65 -17.01
C PRO A 119 -40.31 8.15 -18.39
N ASP A 120 -40.10 7.38 -19.46
CA ASP A 120 -40.53 7.72 -20.83
C ASP A 120 -42.05 7.86 -20.92
N SER A 121 -42.78 6.93 -20.28
CA SER A 121 -44.23 6.97 -20.20
C SER A 121 -44.72 8.16 -19.39
N ILE A 122 -44.13 8.42 -18.21
CA ILE A 122 -44.51 9.56 -17.36
C ILE A 122 -44.30 10.90 -18.10
N LEU A 123 -43.16 11.07 -18.78
CA LEU A 123 -42.87 12.25 -19.59
C LEU A 123 -43.83 12.39 -20.77
N SER A 124 -44.19 11.28 -21.43
CA SER A 124 -45.16 11.27 -22.54
C SER A 124 -46.60 11.59 -22.10
N LEU A 125 -46.95 11.38 -20.82
CA LEU A 125 -48.27 11.67 -20.26
C LEU A 125 -48.38 13.07 -19.61
N MET A 126 -47.27 13.81 -19.50
CA MET A 126 -47.31 15.23 -19.11
C MET A 126 -47.66 16.11 -20.32
N PRO A 127 -48.28 17.29 -20.11
CA PRO A 127 -48.46 18.29 -21.16
C PRO A 127 -47.09 18.73 -21.70
N HIS A 128 -46.79 18.38 -22.94
CA HIS A 128 -45.53 18.70 -23.60
C HIS A 128 -45.75 19.25 -25.00
N GLN A 129 -44.82 20.06 -25.49
CA GLN A 129 -44.81 20.54 -26.87
C GLN A 129 -43.79 19.76 -27.69
N THR A 130 -44.21 19.21 -28.83
CA THR A 130 -43.29 18.62 -29.81
C THR A 130 -42.90 19.70 -30.83
N LEU A 131 -41.60 19.97 -30.99
CA LEU A 131 -41.10 20.93 -31.97
C LEU A 131 -40.51 20.21 -33.19
N SER A 132 -40.76 20.75 -34.38
CA SER A 132 -40.12 20.29 -35.62
C SER A 132 -38.70 20.83 -35.80
N SER A 133 -38.36 21.95 -35.15
CA SER A 133 -37.00 22.47 -35.06
C SER A 133 -36.80 23.32 -33.80
N ILE A 134 -35.59 23.31 -33.25
CA ILE A 134 -35.15 24.16 -32.13
C ILE A 134 -33.70 24.58 -32.36
N GLU A 135 -33.29 25.76 -31.90
CA GLU A 135 -31.89 26.21 -31.89
C GLU A 135 -31.40 26.30 -30.46
N LEU A 136 -30.33 25.57 -30.12
CA LEU A 136 -29.82 25.53 -28.75
C LEU A 136 -28.76 26.62 -28.54
N ARG A 137 -28.87 27.35 -27.42
CA ARG A 137 -28.03 28.50 -27.07
C ARG A 137 -27.72 28.50 -25.57
N PRO A 138 -26.64 29.15 -25.09
CA PRO A 138 -26.24 29.09 -23.67
C PRO A 138 -27.29 29.63 -22.69
N GLU A 139 -28.07 30.63 -23.12
CA GLU A 139 -29.09 31.32 -22.30
C GLU A 139 -30.53 30.92 -22.68
N MET A 140 -30.77 29.65 -23.02
CA MET A 140 -32.11 29.19 -23.46
C MET A 140 -32.99 28.70 -22.31
N GLU A 141 -34.25 29.14 -22.32
CA GLU A 141 -35.30 28.67 -21.42
C GLU A 141 -36.51 28.12 -22.19
N VAL A 142 -37.24 27.18 -21.58
CA VAL A 142 -38.51 26.65 -22.08
C VAL A 142 -39.59 26.82 -21.00
N GLU A 143 -40.76 27.35 -21.35
CA GLU A 143 -41.84 27.60 -20.37
C GLU A 143 -42.58 26.31 -19.93
N THR A 144 -42.55 25.28 -20.78
CA THR A 144 -43.16 23.95 -20.60
C THR A 144 -42.26 22.89 -21.18
N ALA A 145 -42.40 21.63 -20.76
CA ALA A 145 -41.65 20.51 -21.32
C ALA A 145 -41.73 20.43 -22.86
N VAL A 146 -40.57 20.41 -23.53
CA VAL A 146 -40.45 20.22 -24.97
C VAL A 146 -39.89 18.82 -25.25
N ARG A 147 -40.59 18.02 -26.06
CA ARG A 147 -40.09 16.73 -26.54
C ARG A 147 -39.30 16.94 -27.84
N LEU A 148 -38.08 16.43 -27.86
CA LEU A 148 -37.25 16.30 -29.05
C LEU A 148 -37.28 14.83 -29.49
N THR A 149 -37.58 14.60 -30.77
CA THR A 149 -37.64 13.26 -31.39
C THR A 149 -36.61 13.15 -32.53
N ARG A 150 -36.45 11.96 -33.11
CA ARG A 150 -35.52 11.71 -34.24
C ARG A 150 -35.81 12.62 -35.46
N GLU A 151 -37.03 13.13 -35.59
CA GLU A 151 -37.45 14.11 -36.61
C GLU A 151 -37.19 15.58 -36.21
N THR A 152 -37.02 15.90 -34.93
CA THR A 152 -36.82 17.29 -34.46
C THR A 152 -35.46 17.81 -34.91
N LYS A 153 -35.46 18.88 -35.72
CA LYS A 153 -34.23 19.51 -36.20
C LYS A 153 -33.58 20.41 -35.14
N VAL A 154 -32.55 19.91 -34.48
CA VAL A 154 -31.73 20.67 -33.51
C VAL A 154 -30.68 21.48 -34.28
N VAL A 155 -30.60 22.79 -34.06
CA VAL A 155 -29.58 23.67 -34.63
C VAL A 155 -28.56 24.05 -33.57
N LEU A 156 -27.28 23.83 -33.87
CA LEU A 156 -26.14 24.31 -33.09
C LEU A 156 -25.42 25.41 -33.89
N ASP A 157 -25.20 26.57 -33.28
CA ASP A 157 -24.53 27.69 -33.95
C ASP A 157 -23.64 28.51 -33.01
N ASN A 158 -22.34 28.54 -33.29
CA ASN A 158 -21.34 29.31 -32.55
C ASN A 158 -21.32 29.06 -31.02
N VAL A 159 -21.53 27.80 -30.63
CA VAL A 159 -21.56 27.35 -29.22
C VAL A 159 -20.45 26.34 -28.90
N ALA A 160 -19.97 26.38 -27.66
CA ALA A 160 -19.31 25.24 -27.03
C ALA A 160 -20.38 24.30 -26.44
N VAL A 161 -20.21 22.99 -26.56
CA VAL A 161 -21.16 21.96 -26.10
C VAL A 161 -20.39 20.86 -25.38
N SER A 162 -20.93 20.28 -24.31
CA SER A 162 -20.27 19.12 -23.69
C SER A 162 -20.29 17.92 -24.64
N ASP A 163 -19.19 17.17 -24.67
CA ASP A 163 -19.03 15.96 -25.51
C ASP A 163 -20.22 15.00 -25.36
N TYR A 164 -20.59 14.72 -24.13
CA TYR A 164 -21.72 13.87 -23.76
C TYR A 164 -23.08 14.43 -24.27
N LEU A 165 -23.35 15.74 -24.17
CA LEU A 165 -24.58 16.32 -24.73
C LEU A 165 -24.58 16.23 -26.26
N PHE A 166 -23.45 16.55 -26.89
CA PHE A 166 -23.32 16.55 -28.35
C PHE A 166 -23.62 15.17 -28.95
N PHE A 167 -23.08 14.09 -28.37
CA PHE A 167 -23.36 12.73 -28.85
C PHE A 167 -24.82 12.33 -28.62
N ARG A 168 -25.40 12.56 -27.43
CA ARG A 168 -26.83 12.25 -27.17
C ARG A 168 -27.79 13.07 -28.04
N LEU A 169 -27.42 14.28 -28.48
CA LEU A 169 -28.20 15.07 -29.44
C LEU A 169 -28.19 14.46 -30.86
N ILE A 170 -27.02 14.05 -31.37
CA ILE A 170 -26.91 13.49 -32.74
C ILE A 170 -27.60 12.13 -32.85
N ASP A 171 -27.61 11.37 -31.76
CA ASP A 171 -28.30 10.10 -31.56
C ASP A 171 -29.84 10.25 -31.58
N MET A 172 -30.41 11.06 -30.68
CA MET A 172 -31.87 11.14 -30.49
C MET A 172 -32.61 12.19 -31.33
N THR A 173 -31.92 13.10 -32.02
CA THR A 173 -32.53 14.22 -32.77
C THR A 173 -31.93 14.39 -34.16
N SER A 174 -32.37 15.40 -34.95
CA SER A 174 -31.74 15.72 -36.24
C SER A 174 -30.86 16.97 -36.17
N VAL A 175 -29.62 16.79 -35.72
CA VAL A 175 -28.66 17.90 -35.50
C VAL A 175 -28.19 18.53 -36.82
N THR A 176 -28.12 19.86 -36.85
CA THR A 176 -27.59 20.69 -37.93
C THR A 176 -26.65 21.74 -37.34
N ILE A 177 -25.40 21.78 -37.81
CA ILE A 177 -24.42 22.79 -37.40
C ILE A 177 -24.44 23.93 -38.43
N ARG A 178 -24.53 25.19 -37.98
CA ARG A 178 -24.66 26.37 -38.87
C ARG A 178 -23.35 27.14 -39.10
N ASN A 179 -22.50 27.28 -38.09
CA ASN A 179 -21.14 27.83 -38.20
C ASN A 179 -20.14 26.94 -37.44
N LYS A 180 -19.37 27.48 -36.49
CA LYS A 180 -18.38 26.72 -35.68
C LYS A 180 -19.06 26.19 -34.40
N ILE A 181 -18.54 25.07 -33.88
CA ILE A 181 -18.76 24.61 -32.50
C ILE A 181 -17.43 24.22 -31.84
N SER A 182 -17.41 24.09 -30.52
CA SER A 182 -16.32 23.49 -29.73
C SER A 182 -16.89 22.38 -28.84
N LEU A 183 -16.09 21.34 -28.56
CA LEU A 183 -16.47 20.27 -27.62
C LEU A 183 -15.58 20.29 -26.38
N PHE A 184 -16.19 20.10 -25.20
CA PHE A 184 -15.48 20.02 -23.92
C PHE A 184 -15.94 18.82 -23.09
N GLY A 185 -15.05 18.29 -22.24
CA GLY A 185 -15.35 17.10 -21.42
C GLY A 185 -16.43 17.37 -20.38
N ASN A 186 -17.46 16.52 -20.34
CA ASN A 186 -18.61 16.66 -19.44
C ASN A 186 -18.20 16.75 -17.96
N ARG A 187 -18.85 17.66 -17.21
CA ARG A 187 -18.67 17.83 -15.76
C ARG A 187 -19.93 17.34 -15.04
N ASN A 188 -19.76 16.73 -13.87
CA ASN A 188 -20.85 16.06 -13.13
C ASN A 188 -22.11 16.94 -12.95
N SER A 189 -23.21 16.51 -13.61
CA SER A 189 -24.66 16.76 -13.39
C SER A 189 -25.23 18.17 -13.14
N LEU A 190 -24.44 19.19 -12.79
CA LEU A 190 -24.94 20.54 -12.45
C LEU A 190 -24.15 21.70 -13.09
N GLY A 191 -23.22 21.42 -13.99
CA GLY A 191 -22.54 22.45 -14.82
C GLY A 191 -23.29 22.74 -16.12
N ARG A 192 -23.13 23.95 -16.67
CA ARG A 192 -23.66 24.33 -18.00
C ARG A 192 -23.15 23.34 -19.06
N CYS A 193 -24.08 22.77 -19.83
CA CYS A 193 -23.75 21.85 -20.93
C CYS A 193 -23.61 22.52 -22.30
N ILE A 194 -23.97 23.81 -22.41
CA ILE A 194 -23.75 24.67 -23.58
C ILE A 194 -23.17 26.01 -23.07
N GLU A 195 -22.09 26.48 -23.67
CA GLU A 195 -21.37 27.72 -23.33
C GLU A 195 -21.01 28.50 -24.61
N GLU A 196 -20.47 29.72 -24.47
CA GLU A 196 -20.01 30.52 -25.63
C GLU A 196 -18.72 29.95 -26.23
N LEU A 197 -18.47 30.25 -27.51
CA LEU A 197 -17.44 29.59 -28.32
C LEU A 197 -15.98 29.83 -27.88
N ASP A 198 -15.73 30.90 -27.13
CA ASP A 198 -14.39 31.37 -26.72
C ASP A 198 -14.13 31.16 -25.21
N TRP A 199 -14.90 30.27 -24.57
CA TRP A 199 -14.79 29.94 -23.13
C TRP A 199 -13.59 29.02 -22.84
N ASP A 200 -12.40 29.61 -22.71
CA ASP A 200 -11.12 28.89 -22.60
C ASP A 200 -10.77 28.41 -21.18
N TYR A 201 -10.47 27.11 -21.06
CA TYR A 201 -9.46 26.60 -20.13
C TYR A 201 -8.69 25.46 -20.80
N GLY A 202 -7.38 25.65 -20.99
CA GLY A 202 -6.47 24.69 -21.64
C GLY A 202 -6.32 23.34 -20.94
N TRP A 203 -7.28 22.43 -21.15
CA TRP A 203 -7.29 21.04 -20.67
C TRP A 203 -7.30 20.08 -21.87
N PRO A 204 -6.67 18.89 -21.77
CA PRO A 204 -6.52 17.99 -22.91
C PRO A 204 -7.85 17.33 -23.31
N THR A 205 -8.17 17.37 -24.61
CA THR A 205 -9.33 16.69 -25.20
C THR A 205 -9.22 15.18 -24.97
N ARG A 206 -10.15 14.61 -24.21
CA ARG A 206 -10.38 13.16 -24.16
C ARG A 206 -11.47 12.82 -25.17
N VAL A 207 -11.26 11.79 -25.98
CA VAL A 207 -12.26 11.26 -26.91
C VAL A 207 -12.56 9.83 -26.48
N ASN A 208 -13.64 9.67 -25.71
CA ASN A 208 -14.18 8.36 -25.37
C ASN A 208 -15.21 7.99 -26.44
N VAL A 209 -15.05 6.82 -27.08
CA VAL A 209 -16.04 6.29 -28.04
C VAL A 209 -16.86 5.21 -27.35
N TYR A 210 -18.14 5.49 -27.13
CA TYR A 210 -19.09 4.53 -26.55
C TYR A 210 -19.77 3.71 -27.66
N GLY A 211 -20.25 2.51 -27.33
CA GLY A 211 -20.91 1.64 -28.30
C GLY A 211 -22.34 2.10 -28.62
N CYS A 212 -22.69 2.13 -29.91
CA CYS A 212 -24.04 2.37 -30.41
C CYS A 212 -24.62 1.08 -31.03
N SER A 213 -25.94 0.98 -31.06
CA SER A 213 -26.69 -0.03 -31.84
C SER A 213 -26.73 0.30 -33.34
N GLU A 214 -27.18 -0.65 -34.15
CA GLU A 214 -27.22 -0.49 -35.60
C GLU A 214 -28.28 0.54 -36.06
N GLU A 215 -29.42 0.66 -35.36
CA GLU A 215 -30.44 1.68 -35.65
C GLU A 215 -29.99 3.11 -35.32
N GLU A 216 -29.33 3.29 -34.17
CA GLU A 216 -28.73 4.58 -33.77
C GLU A 216 -27.63 4.96 -34.78
N THR A 217 -26.83 3.97 -35.21
CA THR A 217 -25.81 4.15 -36.24
C THR A 217 -26.40 4.69 -37.55
N GLU A 218 -27.50 4.15 -38.07
CA GLU A 218 -28.14 4.69 -39.29
C GLU A 218 -28.68 6.12 -39.10
N GLN A 219 -29.34 6.39 -37.97
CA GLN A 219 -29.87 7.73 -37.65
C GLN A 219 -28.76 8.78 -37.63
N ILE A 220 -27.60 8.46 -37.03
CA ILE A 220 -26.42 9.33 -36.95
C ILE A 220 -25.95 9.75 -38.37
N TYR A 221 -25.74 8.82 -39.31
CA TYR A 221 -25.28 9.18 -40.67
C TYR A 221 -26.37 10.00 -41.41
N SER A 222 -27.66 9.78 -41.11
CA SER A 222 -28.77 10.55 -41.69
C SER A 222 -28.71 12.05 -41.34
N ASN A 223 -28.09 12.40 -40.22
CA ASN A 223 -27.94 13.79 -39.76
C ASN A 223 -26.71 14.45 -40.37
N LEU A 224 -25.59 13.72 -40.40
CA LEU A 224 -24.31 14.20 -40.87
C LEU A 224 -24.32 14.50 -42.38
N ASN A 225 -25.08 13.72 -43.16
CA ASN A 225 -25.31 13.99 -44.59
C ASN A 225 -26.21 15.23 -44.87
N LYS A 226 -26.74 15.92 -43.85
CA LYS A 226 -27.58 17.14 -44.00
C LYS A 226 -26.82 18.45 -43.74
N THR A 227 -25.57 18.42 -43.25
CA THR A 227 -24.77 19.64 -43.04
C THR A 227 -24.08 20.10 -44.32
N ASP A 228 -24.06 21.41 -44.57
CA ASP A 228 -23.59 21.98 -45.83
C ASP A 228 -22.05 21.91 -45.97
N ASN A 229 -21.56 21.77 -47.20
CA ASN A 229 -20.21 21.27 -47.55
C ASN A 229 -19.07 22.29 -47.34
N ARG A 230 -19.12 23.10 -46.28
CA ARG A 230 -18.05 24.04 -45.89
C ARG A 230 -17.60 23.97 -44.43
N THR A 231 -18.25 23.15 -43.60
CA THR A 231 -17.73 22.74 -42.29
C THR A 231 -17.45 21.24 -42.34
N SER A 232 -16.18 20.84 -42.35
CA SER A 232 -15.75 19.44 -42.57
C SER A 232 -15.99 18.56 -41.34
N ILE A 233 -17.24 18.15 -41.14
CA ILE A 233 -17.66 17.18 -40.14
C ILE A 233 -18.29 16.01 -40.91
N ASN A 234 -17.53 14.93 -41.10
CA ASN A 234 -18.10 13.66 -41.57
C ASN A 234 -17.70 12.48 -40.64
N PRO A 235 -18.36 12.34 -39.48
CA PRO A 235 -18.19 11.23 -38.53
C PRO A 235 -18.79 9.89 -38.97
N TRP A 236 -19.56 9.86 -40.07
CA TRP A 236 -20.24 8.65 -40.55
C TRP A 236 -19.22 7.74 -41.25
N ASN A 237 -18.31 7.20 -40.43
CA ASN A 237 -17.10 6.44 -40.76
C ASN A 237 -16.48 5.76 -39.49
N ILE A 238 -16.61 6.34 -38.28
CA ILE A 238 -15.85 5.92 -37.07
C ILE A 238 -16.07 4.45 -36.64
N CYS A 239 -17.16 3.78 -37.05
CA CYS A 239 -17.56 2.47 -36.52
C CYS A 239 -17.49 1.27 -37.48
N ARG A 240 -16.87 1.37 -38.68
CA ARG A 240 -16.83 0.20 -39.60
C ARG A 240 -15.64 0.04 -40.56
N ASN A 241 -14.63 0.92 -40.60
CA ASN A 241 -13.45 0.68 -41.45
C ASN A 241 -12.12 1.28 -40.95
N SER A 242 -11.01 0.69 -41.40
CA SER A 242 -9.63 1.11 -41.14
C SER A 242 -9.29 2.51 -41.65
N THR A 243 -9.86 2.91 -42.80
CA THR A 243 -9.70 4.23 -43.44
C THR A 243 -10.12 5.39 -42.54
N ASP A 244 -10.85 5.09 -41.47
CA ASP A 244 -11.68 6.06 -40.76
C ASP A 244 -11.04 6.46 -39.43
N ILE A 245 -10.49 5.45 -38.74
CA ILE A 245 -9.42 5.62 -37.75
C ILE A 245 -8.25 6.41 -38.37
N CYS A 246 -7.91 6.18 -39.65
CA CYS A 246 -6.90 7.02 -40.33
C CYS A 246 -7.30 8.50 -40.37
N ASN A 247 -8.57 8.80 -40.65
CA ASN A 247 -9.01 10.18 -40.85
C ASN A 247 -9.22 10.90 -39.51
N LEU A 248 -9.67 10.19 -38.47
CA LEU A 248 -9.69 10.69 -37.09
C LEU A 248 -8.27 11.01 -36.60
N LEU A 249 -7.30 10.11 -36.81
CA LEU A 249 -5.90 10.33 -36.45
C LEU A 249 -5.24 11.46 -37.26
N LYS A 250 -5.56 11.61 -38.56
CA LYS A 250 -5.13 12.76 -39.37
C LYS A 250 -5.71 14.10 -38.88
N LEU A 251 -6.96 14.11 -38.39
CA LEU A 251 -7.58 15.29 -37.79
C LEU A 251 -6.88 15.68 -36.48
N LEU A 252 -6.62 14.71 -35.60
CA LEU A 252 -5.93 14.92 -34.32
C LEU A 252 -4.45 15.32 -34.49
N THR A 253 -3.78 14.86 -35.56
CA THR A 253 -2.37 15.19 -35.85
C THR A 253 -2.21 16.41 -36.76
N GLY A 254 -3.26 16.82 -37.48
CA GLY A 254 -3.26 18.04 -38.29
C GLY A 254 -3.24 19.32 -37.46
N THR A 255 -3.72 19.27 -36.21
CA THR A 255 -3.52 20.35 -35.24
C THR A 255 -2.10 20.32 -34.68
N TYR A 256 -1.26 21.25 -35.16
CA TYR A 256 0.04 21.58 -34.56
C TYR A 256 -0.14 22.12 -33.13
N ARG A 257 -0.16 21.22 -32.14
CA ARG A 257 0.04 21.51 -30.71
C ARG A 257 1.04 20.52 -30.14
N GLU A 258 1.86 20.98 -29.20
CA GLU A 258 2.98 20.20 -28.64
C GLU A 258 2.53 19.18 -27.57
N ASP A 259 1.23 19.12 -27.27
CA ASP A 259 0.60 18.34 -26.21
C ASP A 259 -0.26 17.16 -26.70
N ASN A 260 -0.10 16.72 -27.95
CA ASN A 260 -0.91 15.65 -28.55
C ASN A 260 -0.67 14.28 -27.85
N LYS A 261 -1.54 13.95 -26.88
CA LYS A 261 -1.72 12.60 -26.30
C LYS A 261 -2.91 11.91 -26.96
N ILE A 262 -2.69 10.71 -27.47
CA ILE A 262 -3.71 9.88 -28.13
C ILE A 262 -4.00 8.68 -27.22
N SER A 263 -5.29 8.46 -26.92
CA SER A 263 -5.78 7.28 -26.19
C SER A 263 -6.93 6.69 -26.98
N LEU A 264 -6.88 5.38 -27.27
CA LEU A 264 -7.92 4.66 -27.98
C LEU A 264 -8.26 3.36 -27.24
N GLU A 265 -9.55 3.10 -27.15
CA GLU A 265 -10.19 1.96 -26.49
C GLU A 265 -11.38 1.59 -27.39
N LEU A 266 -11.58 0.30 -27.68
CA LEU A 266 -12.60 -0.18 -28.62
C LEU A 266 -13.46 -1.26 -27.95
N PRO A 267 -14.80 -1.24 -28.12
CA PRO A 267 -15.71 -2.11 -27.40
C PRO A 267 -15.64 -3.57 -27.88
N ASP A 268 -16.00 -4.48 -26.98
CA ASP A 268 -15.79 -5.94 -26.99
C ASP A 268 -16.68 -6.71 -28.00
N ASN A 269 -17.13 -6.04 -29.07
CA ASN A 269 -18.39 -6.35 -29.74
C ASN A 269 -18.28 -7.22 -31.01
N GLY A 270 -17.09 -7.73 -31.39
CA GLY A 270 -16.96 -8.64 -32.53
C GLY A 270 -15.56 -8.78 -33.13
N SER A 271 -15.40 -9.75 -34.05
CA SER A 271 -14.10 -10.14 -34.59
C SER A 271 -13.40 -9.06 -35.43
N THR A 272 -12.10 -8.87 -35.16
CA THR A 272 -11.20 -7.92 -35.82
C THR A 272 -11.16 -8.05 -37.35
N GLU A 273 -11.31 -9.27 -37.87
CA GLU A 273 -11.39 -9.57 -39.31
C GLU A 273 -12.45 -8.75 -40.05
N LYS A 274 -13.50 -8.27 -39.37
CA LYS A 274 -14.58 -7.48 -39.98
C LYS A 274 -14.44 -5.96 -39.81
N MET A 275 -13.45 -5.47 -39.06
CA MET A 275 -13.26 -4.04 -38.78
C MET A 275 -12.33 -3.31 -39.76
N PHE A 276 -11.56 -4.02 -40.57
CA PHE A 276 -10.53 -3.44 -41.44
C PHE A 276 -10.62 -3.99 -42.86
N CYS A 277 -10.94 -3.16 -43.86
CA CYS A 277 -10.89 -3.59 -45.26
C CYS A 277 -9.44 -3.82 -45.73
N GLU A 278 -9.27 -4.80 -46.62
CA GLU A 278 -8.01 -5.04 -47.34
C GLU A 278 -7.59 -3.79 -48.12
N GLY A 279 -6.42 -3.22 -47.79
CA GLY A 279 -5.74 -2.20 -48.61
C GLY A 279 -5.27 -0.92 -47.90
N SER A 280 -5.75 -0.59 -46.70
CA SER A 280 -5.39 0.67 -46.01
C SER A 280 -4.07 0.58 -45.21
N ASN A 281 -3.03 -0.03 -45.77
CA ASN A 281 -1.92 -0.62 -45.00
C ASN A 281 -1.00 0.39 -44.26
N ASN A 282 -1.24 1.71 -44.32
CA ASN A 282 -0.32 2.73 -43.78
C ASN A 282 -1.06 3.98 -43.24
N ILE A 283 -1.25 4.04 -41.92
CA ILE A 283 -1.80 5.19 -41.19
C ILE A 283 -0.65 6.09 -40.73
N TRP A 284 -0.36 7.16 -41.46
CA TRP A 284 0.65 8.14 -41.01
C TRP A 284 0.13 8.97 -39.83
N ILE A 285 0.79 8.85 -38.67
CA ILE A 285 0.49 9.63 -37.45
C ILE A 285 1.59 10.64 -37.10
N GLY A 286 2.65 10.73 -37.90
CA GLY A 286 3.70 11.74 -37.74
C GLY A 286 4.47 11.60 -36.43
N LYS A 287 4.67 12.73 -35.73
CA LYS A 287 5.32 12.76 -34.41
C LYS A 287 4.25 12.74 -33.32
N VAL A 288 4.34 11.76 -32.41
CA VAL A 288 3.35 11.50 -31.36
C VAL A 288 4.06 11.43 -30.01
N ARG A 289 3.59 12.25 -29.07
CA ARG A 289 4.19 12.42 -27.74
C ARG A 289 3.75 11.32 -26.76
N SER A 290 2.50 10.89 -26.81
CA SER A 290 2.01 9.75 -26.01
C SER A 290 0.91 9.00 -26.77
N LEU A 291 1.01 7.68 -26.78
CA LEU A 291 0.06 6.76 -27.40
C LEU A 291 -0.37 5.70 -26.38
N THR A 292 -1.67 5.57 -26.16
CA THR A 292 -2.27 4.53 -25.34
C THR A 292 -3.30 3.77 -26.18
N LEU A 293 -3.15 2.44 -26.27
CA LEU A 293 -4.05 1.56 -27.01
C LEU A 293 -4.53 0.44 -26.07
N LYS A 294 -5.86 0.29 -25.97
CA LYS A 294 -6.53 -0.72 -25.15
C LYS A 294 -7.30 -1.73 -25.98
N ASP A 295 -7.15 -3.00 -25.63
CA ASP A 295 -7.84 -4.17 -26.16
C ASP A 295 -7.78 -4.23 -27.69
N TYR A 296 -8.93 -4.22 -28.38
CA TYR A 296 -8.96 -4.24 -29.85
C TYR A 296 -8.24 -3.06 -30.51
N ALA A 297 -8.02 -1.94 -29.78
CA ALA A 297 -7.23 -0.82 -30.29
C ALA A 297 -5.72 -1.13 -30.35
N VAL A 298 -5.21 -2.21 -29.72
CA VAL A 298 -3.82 -2.63 -29.92
C VAL A 298 -3.63 -3.16 -31.37
N GLY A 299 -4.65 -3.79 -31.95
CA GLY A 299 -4.65 -4.39 -33.29
C GLY A 299 -4.41 -3.43 -34.47
N ILE A 300 -4.49 -2.11 -34.27
CA ILE A 300 -4.12 -1.12 -35.30
C ILE A 300 -2.62 -0.79 -35.33
N LEU A 301 -1.82 -1.20 -34.33
CA LEU A 301 -0.43 -0.79 -34.20
C LEU A 301 0.47 -1.07 -35.43
N PRO A 302 0.44 -2.25 -36.10
CA PRO A 302 1.24 -2.48 -37.30
C PRO A 302 0.94 -1.49 -38.44
N LYS A 303 -0.30 -0.98 -38.46
CA LYS A 303 -0.79 -0.06 -39.48
C LYS A 303 -0.36 1.38 -39.17
N LEU A 304 0.10 1.69 -37.96
CA LEU A 304 0.54 3.04 -37.56
C LEU A 304 1.98 3.33 -38.02
N ARG A 305 2.15 4.23 -39.00
CA ARG A 305 3.45 4.81 -39.34
C ARG A 305 3.77 6.00 -38.43
N ILE A 306 4.63 5.73 -37.46
CA ILE A 306 5.32 6.71 -36.63
C ILE A 306 6.53 7.28 -37.41
N HIS A 307 6.80 8.58 -37.28
CA HIS A 307 7.94 9.24 -37.91
C HIS A 307 9.28 8.67 -37.40
N GLU A 308 10.30 8.58 -38.26
CA GLU A 308 11.62 8.00 -37.89
C GLU A 308 12.28 8.73 -36.71
N GLU A 309 12.36 10.06 -36.78
CA GLU A 309 12.78 10.96 -35.70
C GLU A 309 11.80 11.07 -34.50
N ASN A 310 10.78 10.23 -34.35
CA ASN A 310 9.84 10.38 -33.24
C ASN A 310 10.51 10.06 -31.90
N VAL A 311 10.26 10.92 -30.90
CA VAL A 311 10.65 10.73 -29.50
C VAL A 311 9.36 10.73 -28.67
N MET A 312 8.85 9.54 -28.37
CA MET A 312 7.63 9.35 -27.59
C MET A 312 7.93 9.36 -26.09
N GLU A 313 7.16 10.11 -25.31
CA GLU A 313 7.23 10.12 -23.84
C GLU A 313 6.68 8.81 -23.26
N GLU A 314 5.59 8.29 -23.81
CA GLU A 314 4.91 7.08 -23.31
C GLU A 314 4.14 6.33 -24.42
N LEU A 315 4.53 5.07 -24.66
CA LEU A 315 3.75 4.06 -25.37
C LEU A 315 3.18 3.06 -24.35
N SER A 316 1.86 2.91 -24.31
CA SER A 316 1.18 1.97 -23.42
C SER A 316 0.21 1.10 -24.21
N LEU A 317 0.44 -0.22 -24.21
CA LEU A 317 -0.44 -1.22 -24.82
C LEU A 317 -0.98 -2.16 -23.73
N GLU A 318 -2.27 -2.44 -23.76
CA GLU A 318 -2.97 -3.23 -22.75
C GLU A 318 -4.07 -4.01 -23.48
N ALA A 319 -4.10 -5.34 -23.37
CA ALA A 319 -5.11 -6.13 -24.07
C ALA A 319 -5.48 -7.41 -23.31
N CYS A 320 -6.75 -7.54 -22.93
CA CYS A 320 -7.24 -8.65 -22.11
C CYS A 320 -7.35 -9.98 -22.89
N HIS A 321 -7.39 -9.91 -24.23
CA HIS A 321 -7.64 -11.06 -25.11
C HIS A 321 -6.63 -11.12 -26.26
N SER A 322 -5.98 -12.27 -26.47
CA SER A 322 -4.97 -12.46 -27.54
C SER A 322 -5.56 -12.45 -28.95
N GLU A 323 -6.88 -12.65 -29.09
CA GLU A 323 -7.62 -12.49 -30.35
C GLU A 323 -7.46 -11.07 -30.94
N THR A 324 -7.23 -10.06 -30.09
CA THR A 324 -6.93 -8.67 -30.51
C THR A 324 -5.62 -8.54 -31.29
N LEU A 325 -4.70 -9.51 -31.15
CA LEU A 325 -3.31 -9.44 -31.60
C LEU A 325 -3.01 -10.29 -32.84
N ILE A 326 -3.98 -11.09 -33.33
CA ILE A 326 -3.78 -12.05 -34.43
C ILE A 326 -3.09 -11.42 -35.66
N GLU A 327 -3.46 -10.19 -36.03
CA GLU A 327 -2.83 -9.47 -37.14
C GLU A 327 -1.39 -9.04 -36.83
N ILE A 328 -1.10 -8.67 -35.58
CA ILE A 328 0.23 -8.23 -35.12
C ILE A 328 1.19 -9.42 -35.06
N LEU A 329 0.70 -10.58 -34.64
CA LEU A 329 1.53 -11.78 -34.47
C LEU A 329 1.98 -12.39 -35.81
N LYS A 330 1.25 -12.09 -36.91
CA LYS A 330 1.64 -12.42 -38.30
C LYS A 330 2.83 -11.60 -38.82
N GLU A 331 3.10 -10.43 -38.25
CA GLU A 331 4.20 -9.55 -38.70
C GLU A 331 5.58 -10.17 -38.40
N GLU A 332 6.61 -9.74 -39.13
CA GLU A 332 7.98 -10.19 -38.88
C GLU A 332 8.54 -9.68 -37.53
N ILE A 333 9.53 -10.38 -36.98
CA ILE A 333 10.23 -10.00 -35.74
C ILE A 333 10.95 -8.66 -35.98
N ASN A 334 10.84 -7.71 -35.03
CA ASN A 334 11.36 -6.34 -35.17
C ASN A 334 10.90 -5.60 -36.45
N SER A 335 9.65 -5.77 -36.86
CA SER A 335 9.07 -5.07 -38.03
C SER A 335 8.41 -3.72 -37.68
N ILE A 336 7.73 -3.63 -36.54
CA ILE A 336 6.86 -2.51 -36.16
C ILE A 336 7.69 -1.37 -35.58
N TRP A 337 8.02 -0.37 -36.40
CA TRP A 337 8.83 0.77 -35.98
C TRP A 337 8.08 1.72 -35.03
N ILE A 338 8.59 1.86 -33.81
CA ILE A 338 8.06 2.78 -32.78
C ILE A 338 8.97 3.99 -32.47
N GLY A 339 10.15 4.06 -33.09
CA GLY A 339 11.08 5.17 -32.93
C GLY A 339 11.87 5.13 -31.61
N LYS A 340 12.13 6.31 -31.05
CA LYS A 340 12.69 6.46 -29.69
C LYS A 340 11.52 6.60 -28.71
N VAL A 341 11.55 5.84 -27.61
CA VAL A 341 10.47 5.75 -26.63
C VAL A 341 11.05 5.80 -25.23
N LYS A 342 10.64 6.80 -24.43
CA LYS A 342 11.06 6.96 -23.04
C LYS A 342 10.37 5.99 -22.10
N LYS A 343 9.08 5.71 -22.28
CA LYS A 343 8.33 4.78 -21.42
C LYS A 343 7.55 3.81 -22.27
N LEU A 344 7.79 2.51 -22.05
CA LEU A 344 7.07 1.43 -22.72
C LEU A 344 6.39 0.58 -21.65
N LYS A 345 5.06 0.44 -21.77
CA LYS A 345 4.23 -0.36 -20.86
C LYS A 345 3.43 -1.34 -21.69
N LEU A 346 3.59 -2.64 -21.44
CA LEU A 346 2.85 -3.71 -22.10
C LEU A 346 2.17 -4.56 -21.03
N LYS A 347 0.85 -4.70 -21.11
CA LYS A 347 0.00 -5.38 -20.12
C LYS A 347 -0.80 -6.53 -20.73
N TYR A 348 -0.96 -7.60 -19.96
CA TYR A 348 -1.80 -8.75 -20.29
C TYR A 348 -1.35 -9.43 -21.59
N CYS A 349 -2.21 -9.64 -22.58
CA CYS A 349 -1.80 -10.22 -23.86
C CYS A 349 -0.89 -9.28 -24.67
N ALA A 350 -0.97 -7.96 -24.47
CA ALA A 350 -0.20 -6.99 -25.27
C ALA A 350 1.32 -7.10 -25.11
N VAL A 351 1.82 -7.91 -24.18
CA VAL A 351 3.24 -8.27 -24.09
C VAL A 351 3.70 -9.10 -25.28
N GLU A 352 2.86 -9.94 -25.90
CA GLU A 352 3.24 -10.74 -27.10
C GLU A 352 3.68 -9.89 -28.29
N VAL A 353 3.20 -8.64 -28.35
CA VAL A 353 3.59 -7.65 -29.36
C VAL A 353 5.09 -7.32 -29.28
N PHE A 354 5.75 -7.55 -28.13
CA PHE A 354 7.09 -7.00 -27.86
C PHE A 354 8.18 -7.48 -28.83
N SER A 355 8.19 -8.75 -29.24
CA SER A 355 9.18 -9.23 -30.24
C SER A 355 8.95 -8.67 -31.64
N LYS A 356 7.79 -8.08 -31.91
CA LYS A 356 7.48 -7.38 -33.18
C LYS A 356 7.92 -5.91 -33.15
N LEU A 357 8.12 -5.30 -31.98
CA LEU A 357 8.43 -3.87 -31.82
C LEU A 357 9.90 -3.55 -32.14
N ARG A 358 10.14 -2.78 -33.20
CA ARG A 358 11.47 -2.25 -33.54
C ARG A 358 11.72 -0.94 -32.81
N ILE A 359 12.48 -1.04 -31.72
CA ILE A 359 13.03 0.10 -30.97
C ILE A 359 14.29 0.63 -31.69
N HIS A 360 14.46 1.96 -31.73
CA HIS A 360 15.66 2.60 -32.27
C HIS A 360 16.93 2.18 -31.50
N GLU A 361 18.06 1.93 -32.18
CA GLU A 361 19.29 1.40 -31.56
C GLU A 361 19.80 2.28 -30.40
N GLU A 362 19.94 3.58 -30.64
CA GLU A 362 20.28 4.61 -29.63
C GLU A 362 19.21 4.89 -28.55
N ASN A 363 18.14 4.08 -28.41
CA ASN A 363 17.08 4.41 -27.46
C ASN A 363 17.56 4.37 -26.00
N ALA A 364 17.23 5.42 -25.25
CA ALA A 364 17.50 5.58 -23.83
C ALA A 364 16.16 5.68 -23.09
N MET A 365 15.61 4.53 -22.71
CA MET A 365 14.31 4.39 -22.07
C MET A 365 14.41 4.74 -20.58
N GLU A 366 13.51 5.59 -20.10
CA GLU A 366 13.33 5.91 -18.68
C GLU A 366 12.73 4.70 -17.92
N GLU A 367 11.75 4.02 -18.50
CA GLU A 367 10.97 2.96 -17.84
C GLU A 367 10.42 1.93 -18.85
N LEU A 368 10.70 0.65 -18.62
CA LEU A 368 10.06 -0.50 -19.28
C LEU A 368 9.27 -1.29 -18.24
N VAL A 369 7.97 -1.52 -18.49
CA VAL A 369 7.10 -2.37 -17.68
C VAL A 369 6.46 -3.44 -18.58
N LEU A 370 6.63 -4.71 -18.24
CA LEU A 370 5.86 -5.83 -18.79
C LEU A 370 5.13 -6.54 -17.65
N GLU A 371 3.84 -6.83 -17.83
CA GLU A 371 2.95 -7.39 -16.80
C GLU A 371 2.07 -8.48 -17.45
N VAL A 372 2.16 -9.73 -16.97
CA VAL A 372 1.48 -10.87 -17.64
C VAL A 372 0.89 -11.87 -16.63
N ASP A 373 -0.44 -11.97 -16.62
CA ASP A 373 -1.22 -12.86 -15.73
C ASP A 373 -1.21 -14.35 -16.14
N TYR A 374 -0.88 -14.67 -17.40
CA TYR A 374 -1.00 -16.03 -17.95
C TYR A 374 0.18 -16.42 -18.86
N PRO A 375 0.76 -17.63 -18.74
CA PRO A 375 1.93 -18.06 -19.53
C PRO A 375 1.60 -18.23 -21.03
N ARG A 376 0.32 -18.39 -21.38
CA ARG A 376 -0.10 -18.42 -22.78
C ARG A 376 0.20 -17.12 -23.53
N ASN A 377 0.27 -15.99 -22.82
CA ASN A 377 0.45 -14.63 -23.34
C ASN A 377 1.94 -14.27 -23.57
N ILE A 378 2.84 -15.25 -23.62
CA ILE A 378 4.27 -15.07 -23.96
C ILE A 378 4.80 -16.16 -24.90
N ILE A 379 3.94 -17.08 -25.38
CA ILE A 379 4.36 -18.28 -26.12
C ILE A 379 5.20 -17.94 -27.35
N GLU A 380 4.85 -16.90 -28.10
CA GLU A 380 5.63 -16.47 -29.27
C GLU A 380 7.00 -15.91 -28.88
N ILE A 381 7.10 -15.18 -27.77
CA ILE A 381 8.36 -14.62 -27.26
C ILE A 381 9.29 -15.71 -26.70
N LEU A 382 8.73 -16.77 -26.11
CA LEU A 382 9.53 -17.88 -25.59
C LEU A 382 10.19 -18.72 -26.70
N LYS A 383 9.73 -18.62 -27.95
CA LYS A 383 10.39 -19.25 -29.12
C LYS A 383 11.66 -18.52 -29.58
N GLU A 384 11.82 -17.25 -29.21
CA GLU A 384 12.93 -16.41 -29.66
C GLU A 384 14.27 -16.85 -29.05
N GLU A 385 15.39 -16.50 -29.70
CA GLU A 385 16.73 -16.80 -29.17
C GLU A 385 17.06 -15.98 -27.89
N ILE A 386 17.97 -16.48 -27.06
CA ILE A 386 18.45 -15.81 -25.85
C ILE A 386 19.23 -14.53 -26.23
N ASN A 387 18.93 -13.38 -25.61
CA ASN A 387 19.38 -12.04 -26.03
C ASN A 387 19.01 -11.63 -27.48
N SER A 388 17.83 -12.00 -27.98
CA SER A 388 17.33 -11.59 -29.31
C SER A 388 16.66 -10.21 -29.34
N ILE A 389 15.84 -9.88 -28.33
CA ILE A 389 14.97 -8.69 -28.31
C ILE A 389 15.77 -7.47 -27.82
N TRP A 390 16.09 -6.53 -28.71
CA TRP A 390 16.87 -5.34 -28.36
C TRP A 390 16.02 -4.27 -27.66
N ILE A 391 16.40 -3.92 -26.42
CA ILE A 391 15.68 -2.91 -25.62
C ILE A 391 16.48 -1.61 -25.40
N GLY A 392 17.71 -1.52 -25.92
CA GLY A 392 18.56 -0.33 -25.81
C GLY A 392 19.18 -0.12 -24.42
N LYS A 393 19.33 1.15 -24.03
CA LYS A 393 19.68 1.55 -22.66
C LYS A 393 18.37 1.80 -21.88
N VAL A 394 18.24 1.22 -20.70
CA VAL A 394 17.00 1.22 -19.88
C VAL A 394 17.33 1.59 -18.44
N ARG A 395 16.74 2.68 -17.95
CA ARG A 395 16.97 3.22 -16.60
C ARG A 395 16.18 2.46 -15.53
N LYS A 396 14.92 2.10 -15.78
CA LYS A 396 14.12 1.24 -14.90
C LYS A 396 13.49 0.10 -15.71
N LEU A 397 13.63 -1.12 -15.23
CA LEU A 397 13.00 -2.31 -15.79
C LEU A 397 12.16 -3.01 -14.72
N THR A 398 10.89 -3.25 -15.03
CA THR A 398 9.94 -3.95 -14.16
C THR A 398 9.25 -5.05 -14.95
N LEU A 399 9.34 -6.29 -14.46
CA LEU A 399 8.68 -7.46 -15.04
C LEU A 399 7.84 -8.14 -13.95
N GLU A 400 6.54 -8.25 -14.19
CA GLU A 400 5.54 -8.75 -13.23
C GLU A 400 4.85 -10.02 -13.76
N ASP A 401 4.79 -11.02 -12.88
CA ASP A 401 4.34 -12.39 -13.09
C ASP A 401 5.00 -13.08 -14.29
N TYR A 402 4.26 -13.58 -15.29
CA TYR A 402 4.83 -14.36 -16.39
C TYR A 402 5.78 -13.54 -17.28
N ALA A 403 5.77 -12.21 -17.18
CA ALA A 403 6.76 -11.36 -17.82
C ALA A 403 8.21 -11.68 -17.42
N VAL A 404 8.45 -12.32 -16.27
CA VAL A 404 9.80 -12.68 -15.82
C VAL A 404 10.46 -13.75 -16.71
N GLU A 405 9.68 -14.64 -17.34
CA GLU A 405 10.22 -15.62 -18.31
C GLU A 405 10.72 -14.97 -19.62
N VAL A 406 10.25 -13.77 -19.96
CA VAL A 406 10.73 -13.01 -21.12
C VAL A 406 12.17 -12.52 -20.91
N PHE A 407 12.61 -12.39 -19.66
CA PHE A 407 13.86 -11.72 -19.30
C PHE A 407 15.14 -12.27 -19.98
N PRO A 408 15.37 -13.60 -20.12
CA PRO A 408 16.53 -14.13 -20.83
C PRO A 408 16.54 -13.82 -22.33
N LYS A 409 15.39 -13.50 -22.93
CA LYS A 409 15.29 -13.09 -24.34
C LYS A 409 15.73 -11.63 -24.56
N LEU A 410 15.76 -10.81 -23.50
CA LEU A 410 16.03 -9.37 -23.60
C LEU A 410 17.52 -9.04 -23.69
N ARG A 411 17.89 -8.28 -24.72
CA ARG A 411 19.24 -7.78 -24.95
C ARG A 411 19.36 -6.33 -24.52
N ILE A 412 19.99 -6.14 -23.35
CA ILE A 412 20.34 -4.84 -22.79
C ILE A 412 21.68 -4.37 -23.36
N HIS A 413 21.83 -3.07 -23.61
CA HIS A 413 23.10 -2.46 -24.04
C HIS A 413 24.20 -2.64 -22.97
N GLU A 414 25.43 -2.99 -23.35
CA GLU A 414 26.47 -3.38 -22.37
C GLU A 414 26.86 -2.26 -21.39
N GLU A 415 26.98 -1.02 -21.89
CA GLU A 415 27.17 0.19 -21.08
C GLU A 415 25.95 0.64 -20.23
N ASN A 416 24.87 -0.15 -20.14
CA ASN A 416 23.67 0.31 -19.46
C ASN A 416 23.92 0.54 -17.95
N ALA A 417 23.43 1.68 -17.45
CA ALA A 417 23.52 2.09 -16.06
C ALA A 417 22.11 2.21 -15.48
N MET A 418 21.54 1.05 -15.14
CA MET A 418 20.16 0.93 -14.65
C MET A 418 20.06 1.46 -13.22
N GLU A 419 19.03 2.26 -12.94
CA GLU A 419 18.69 2.70 -11.60
C GLU A 419 17.96 1.61 -10.81
N GLU A 420 17.06 0.86 -11.46
CA GLU A 420 16.26 -0.18 -10.80
C GLU A 420 15.87 -1.33 -11.76
N LEU A 421 16.20 -2.56 -11.35
CA LEU A 421 15.69 -3.81 -11.91
C LEU A 421 14.77 -4.46 -10.87
N SER A 422 13.50 -4.65 -11.20
CA SER A 422 12.50 -5.28 -10.33
C SER A 422 11.83 -6.43 -11.07
N LEU A 423 11.99 -7.66 -10.57
CA LEU A 423 11.33 -8.86 -11.08
C LEU A 423 10.46 -9.46 -9.96
N GLU A 424 9.19 -9.69 -10.22
CA GLU A 424 8.21 -10.18 -9.24
C GLU A 424 7.32 -11.23 -9.88
N ALA A 425 7.25 -12.44 -9.29
CA ALA A 425 6.71 -13.59 -10.01
C ALA A 425 5.99 -14.61 -9.11
N CYS A 426 4.67 -14.48 -8.98
CA CYS A 426 3.87 -15.11 -7.93
C CYS A 426 3.58 -16.61 -8.14
N HIS A 427 3.81 -17.16 -9.33
CA HIS A 427 3.30 -18.48 -9.75
C HIS A 427 4.41 -19.49 -10.12
N SER A 428 4.78 -20.38 -9.19
CA SER A 428 5.92 -21.29 -9.36
C SER A 428 5.76 -22.41 -10.39
N GLU A 429 4.55 -22.79 -10.79
CA GLU A 429 4.33 -24.05 -11.52
C GLU A 429 4.78 -24.04 -13.00
N THR A 430 5.08 -22.87 -13.56
CA THR A 430 5.42 -22.74 -15.00
C THR A 430 6.60 -21.81 -15.31
N LEU A 431 6.87 -20.80 -14.47
CA LEU A 431 7.96 -19.82 -14.65
C LEU A 431 9.38 -20.40 -14.77
N ILE A 432 9.56 -21.66 -14.36
CA ILE A 432 10.86 -22.27 -14.11
C ILE A 432 11.49 -22.80 -15.41
N ASP A 433 10.68 -23.12 -16.40
CA ASP A 433 11.10 -23.92 -17.55
C ASP A 433 12.17 -23.23 -18.40
N GLU A 434 12.02 -21.94 -18.74
CA GLU A 434 13.01 -21.22 -19.57
C GLU A 434 14.17 -20.62 -18.75
N ILE A 435 13.92 -20.26 -17.50
CA ILE A 435 14.93 -19.69 -16.60
C ILE A 435 15.92 -20.78 -16.14
N SER A 436 15.46 -22.01 -15.89
CA SER A 436 16.32 -23.14 -15.52
C SER A 436 17.23 -23.62 -16.66
N LYS A 437 16.72 -23.67 -17.91
CA LYS A 437 17.49 -23.96 -19.14
C LYS A 437 18.62 -22.95 -19.40
N THR A 438 18.45 -21.71 -18.93
CA THR A 438 19.41 -20.63 -19.15
C THR A 438 20.73 -20.87 -18.39
N GLU A 439 21.89 -20.66 -19.02
CA GLU A 439 23.19 -20.85 -18.38
C GLU A 439 23.47 -19.81 -17.27
N ASP A 440 24.20 -20.21 -16.24
CA ASP A 440 24.60 -19.32 -15.14
C ASP A 440 25.49 -18.17 -15.64
N ARG A 441 25.24 -16.95 -15.15
CA ARG A 441 25.89 -15.70 -15.60
C ARG A 441 25.82 -15.44 -17.12
N SER A 442 24.78 -15.91 -17.82
CA SER A 442 24.56 -15.62 -19.24
C SER A 442 23.86 -14.28 -19.48
N ILE A 443 22.91 -13.89 -18.61
CA ILE A 443 22.05 -12.70 -18.79
C ILE A 443 22.83 -11.43 -18.42
N ARG A 444 23.08 -10.54 -19.40
CA ARG A 444 23.85 -9.30 -19.18
C ARG A 444 22.93 -8.14 -18.82
N ILE A 445 23.10 -7.59 -17.60
CA ILE A 445 22.24 -6.50 -17.08
C ILE A 445 22.94 -5.13 -16.97
N GLY A 446 24.23 -5.06 -17.31
CA GLY A 446 25.04 -3.84 -17.17
C GLY A 446 25.44 -3.53 -15.72
N LYS A 447 25.48 -2.24 -15.38
CA LYS A 447 25.61 -1.74 -13.99
C LYS A 447 24.22 -1.41 -13.46
N VAL A 448 23.90 -1.81 -12.23
CA VAL A 448 22.56 -1.74 -11.63
C VAL A 448 22.64 -1.18 -10.21
N ARG A 449 21.95 -0.06 -9.93
CA ARG A 449 21.92 0.58 -8.60
C ARG A 449 20.98 -0.13 -7.63
N LYS A 450 19.82 -0.63 -8.07
CA LYS A 450 18.86 -1.36 -7.23
C LYS A 450 18.40 -2.63 -7.93
N LEU A 451 18.49 -3.77 -7.25
CA LEU A 451 18.05 -5.07 -7.75
C LEU A 451 17.07 -5.68 -6.75
N LYS A 452 15.84 -5.89 -7.20
CA LYS A 452 14.73 -6.46 -6.43
C LYS A 452 14.23 -7.70 -7.13
N LEU A 453 14.32 -8.85 -6.48
CA LEU A 453 13.75 -10.11 -6.98
C LEU A 453 12.81 -10.67 -5.92
N LYS A 454 11.56 -10.95 -6.31
CA LYS A 454 10.52 -11.46 -5.43
C LYS A 454 9.92 -12.76 -5.94
N TYR A 455 9.46 -13.58 -5.00
CA TYR A 455 8.83 -14.86 -5.21
C TYR A 455 9.73 -15.74 -6.09
N CYS A 456 9.22 -16.31 -7.19
CA CYS A 456 9.99 -17.20 -8.05
C CYS A 456 11.10 -16.49 -8.83
N ALA A 457 11.03 -15.16 -9.00
CA ALA A 457 12.04 -14.40 -9.75
C ALA A 457 13.44 -14.42 -9.12
N VAL A 458 13.58 -14.86 -7.86
CA VAL A 458 14.88 -15.08 -7.22
C VAL A 458 15.66 -16.22 -7.91
N GLU A 459 15.00 -17.16 -8.60
CA GLU A 459 15.65 -18.21 -9.41
C GLU A 459 16.43 -17.62 -10.61
N VAL A 460 16.13 -16.39 -11.05
CA VAL A 460 16.92 -15.66 -12.06
C VAL A 460 18.31 -15.29 -11.53
N PHE A 461 18.51 -15.17 -10.21
CA PHE A 461 19.69 -14.52 -9.63
C PHE A 461 21.05 -15.17 -9.99
N PRO A 462 21.22 -16.51 -10.02
CA PRO A 462 22.45 -17.16 -10.50
C PRO A 462 22.70 -16.95 -12.01
N LYS A 463 21.65 -16.70 -12.79
CA LYS A 463 21.71 -16.45 -14.25
C LYS A 463 22.21 -15.04 -14.58
N LEU A 464 22.20 -14.12 -13.61
CA LEU A 464 22.64 -12.73 -13.78
C LEU A 464 24.16 -12.59 -13.88
N ARG A 465 24.62 -11.89 -14.92
CA ARG A 465 26.01 -11.43 -15.06
C ARG A 465 26.16 -9.99 -14.53
N ILE A 466 26.25 -9.86 -13.21
CA ILE A 466 26.55 -8.59 -12.54
C ILE A 466 28.04 -8.25 -12.73
N HIS A 467 28.36 -6.99 -13.04
CA HIS A 467 29.75 -6.52 -13.18
C HIS A 467 30.47 -6.47 -11.82
N GLU A 468 31.76 -6.85 -11.73
CA GLU A 468 32.47 -6.91 -10.44
C GLU A 468 32.70 -5.51 -9.82
N GLU A 469 32.84 -4.48 -10.67
CA GLU A 469 32.82 -3.06 -10.25
C GLU A 469 31.43 -2.48 -9.93
N ASN A 470 30.36 -3.29 -9.93
CA ASN A 470 29.02 -2.75 -9.69
C ASN A 470 28.91 -2.21 -8.26
N ALA A 471 28.43 -0.98 -8.11
CA ALA A 471 28.22 -0.32 -6.83
C ALA A 471 26.70 -0.17 -6.58
N MET A 472 26.12 -1.20 -5.99
CA MET A 472 24.68 -1.32 -5.75
C MET A 472 24.28 -0.59 -4.46
N GLU A 473 23.21 0.19 -4.53
CA GLU A 473 22.57 0.82 -3.37
C GLU A 473 21.74 -0.20 -2.58
N GLU A 474 20.94 -1.02 -3.27
CA GLU A 474 20.04 -1.99 -2.65
C GLU A 474 19.96 -3.31 -3.44
N LEU A 475 20.29 -4.42 -2.79
CA LEU A 475 19.97 -5.78 -3.22
C LEU A 475 18.89 -6.33 -2.29
N SER A 476 17.71 -6.66 -2.82
CA SER A 476 16.58 -7.22 -2.07
C SER A 476 16.06 -8.49 -2.73
N LEU A 477 16.20 -9.62 -2.05
CA LEU A 477 15.72 -10.93 -2.51
C LEU A 477 14.70 -11.50 -1.51
N GLU A 478 13.54 -11.96 -1.99
CA GLU A 478 12.44 -12.46 -1.16
C GLU A 478 11.73 -13.63 -1.85
N ALA A 479 11.99 -14.87 -1.44
CA ALA A 479 11.43 -16.06 -2.08
C ALA A 479 10.52 -16.84 -1.12
N CYS A 480 9.20 -16.81 -1.35
CA CYS A 480 8.23 -17.34 -0.38
C CYS A 480 8.04 -18.86 -0.46
N HIS A 481 7.91 -19.44 -1.65
CA HIS A 481 7.71 -20.89 -1.84
C HIS A 481 8.32 -21.36 -3.17
N SER A 482 9.31 -22.25 -3.10
CA SER A 482 9.45 -23.38 -4.04
C SER A 482 10.53 -24.34 -3.53
N GLU A 483 10.34 -25.65 -3.75
CA GLU A 483 11.40 -26.64 -3.56
C GLU A 483 12.49 -26.48 -4.65
N THR A 484 12.09 -26.03 -5.84
CA THR A 484 12.97 -25.76 -6.99
C THR A 484 14.00 -24.66 -6.72
N LEU A 485 13.65 -23.62 -5.98
CA LEU A 485 14.62 -22.58 -5.58
C LEU A 485 15.62 -23.11 -4.56
N ILE A 486 15.24 -24.09 -3.72
CA ILE A 486 16.20 -24.80 -2.87
C ILE A 486 17.16 -25.61 -3.76
N ASP A 487 16.63 -26.34 -4.75
CA ASP A 487 17.43 -27.15 -5.67
C ASP A 487 18.40 -26.29 -6.50
N GLU A 488 17.96 -25.21 -7.17
CA GLU A 488 18.84 -24.39 -8.01
C GLU A 488 19.86 -23.59 -7.18
N ILE A 489 19.49 -23.11 -6.00
CA ILE A 489 20.46 -22.50 -5.06
C ILE A 489 21.42 -23.57 -4.53
N SER A 490 21.00 -24.81 -4.28
CA SER A 490 21.89 -25.87 -3.78
C SER A 490 22.92 -26.30 -4.83
N LYS A 491 22.52 -26.41 -6.11
CA LYS A 491 23.37 -26.69 -7.28
C LYS A 491 24.43 -25.61 -7.49
N THR A 492 24.10 -24.35 -7.19
CA THR A 492 25.02 -23.22 -7.31
C THR A 492 26.21 -23.39 -6.36
N GLU A 493 27.45 -23.16 -6.83
CA GLU A 493 28.65 -23.24 -5.98
C GLU A 493 28.68 -22.14 -4.89
N ASP A 494 29.26 -22.43 -3.72
CA ASP A 494 29.49 -21.44 -2.66
C ASP A 494 30.43 -20.31 -3.15
N ARG A 495 30.12 -19.06 -2.79
CA ARG A 495 30.83 -17.82 -3.22
C ARG A 495 31.01 -17.69 -4.75
N SER A 496 30.09 -18.24 -5.54
CA SER A 496 30.13 -18.17 -7.01
C SER A 496 29.40 -16.96 -7.60
N ILE A 497 28.39 -16.41 -6.91
CA ILE A 497 27.59 -15.28 -7.40
C ILE A 497 28.27 -13.97 -7.01
N ARG A 498 28.89 -13.27 -7.98
CA ARG A 498 29.52 -11.97 -7.77
C ARG A 498 28.45 -10.88 -7.74
N ILE A 499 28.39 -10.09 -6.67
CA ILE A 499 27.40 -9.01 -6.51
C ILE A 499 28.00 -7.59 -6.52
N GLY A 500 29.33 -7.48 -6.61
CA GLY A 500 30.07 -6.22 -6.54
C GLY A 500 30.14 -5.67 -5.12
N LYS A 501 30.10 -4.34 -4.99
CA LYS A 501 29.95 -3.63 -3.71
C LYS A 501 28.47 -3.28 -3.51
N VAL A 502 27.94 -3.51 -2.30
CA VAL A 502 26.51 -3.38 -1.98
C VAL A 502 26.35 -2.60 -0.67
N ARG A 503 25.59 -1.50 -0.69
CA ARG A 503 25.31 -0.66 0.49
C ARG A 503 24.22 -1.27 1.39
N LYS A 504 23.12 -1.75 0.81
CA LYS A 504 22.04 -2.44 1.54
C LYS A 504 21.78 -3.83 0.96
N LEU A 505 21.81 -4.85 1.79
CA LEU A 505 21.48 -6.24 1.44
C LEU A 505 20.32 -6.72 2.30
N THR A 506 19.21 -7.10 1.68
CA THR A 506 18.02 -7.66 2.33
C THR A 506 17.70 -9.03 1.73
N LEU A 507 17.69 -10.08 2.53
CA LEU A 507 17.25 -11.42 2.14
C LEU A 507 16.06 -11.85 3.00
N LYS A 508 14.99 -12.35 2.38
CA LYS A 508 13.80 -12.88 3.09
C LYS A 508 13.40 -14.27 2.64
N ASN A 509 12.82 -15.03 3.56
CA ASN A 509 12.32 -16.38 3.35
C ASN A 509 13.40 -17.29 2.74
N TYR A 510 13.09 -18.17 1.78
CA TYR A 510 14.08 -19.08 1.17
C TYR A 510 15.26 -18.36 0.52
N ALA A 511 15.11 -17.08 0.12
CA ALA A 511 16.21 -16.29 -0.42
C ALA A 511 17.32 -16.01 0.61
N VAL A 512 17.08 -16.21 1.91
CA VAL A 512 18.17 -16.20 2.92
C VAL A 512 19.18 -17.31 2.62
N GLY A 513 18.74 -18.49 2.17
CA GLY A 513 19.58 -19.63 1.81
C GLY A 513 20.61 -19.37 0.69
N ILE A 514 20.45 -18.30 -0.09
CA ILE A 514 21.42 -17.89 -1.12
C ILE A 514 22.71 -17.30 -0.54
N LEU A 515 22.72 -16.91 0.74
CA LEU A 515 23.82 -16.18 1.38
C LEU A 515 25.21 -16.85 1.25
N PRO A 516 25.39 -18.18 1.40
CA PRO A 516 26.69 -18.84 1.20
C PRO A 516 27.17 -18.79 -0.27
N LYS A 517 26.27 -18.57 -1.22
CA LYS A 517 26.55 -18.50 -2.66
C LYS A 517 27.05 -17.11 -3.09
N LEU A 518 26.79 -16.09 -2.27
CA LEU A 518 27.23 -14.71 -2.52
C LEU A 518 28.74 -14.54 -2.32
N ARG A 519 29.40 -13.91 -3.28
CA ARG A 519 30.75 -13.37 -3.17
C ARG A 519 30.67 -11.87 -2.90
N ILE A 520 30.58 -11.53 -1.62
CA ILE A 520 30.71 -10.16 -1.11
C ILE A 520 32.19 -9.74 -1.20
N HIS A 521 32.44 -8.54 -1.73
CA HIS A 521 33.80 -7.98 -1.86
C HIS A 521 34.47 -7.79 -0.48
N GLU A 522 35.79 -7.95 -0.39
CA GLU A 522 36.50 -7.88 0.91
C GLU A 522 36.40 -6.48 1.54
N GLU A 523 36.62 -5.44 0.74
CA GLU A 523 36.42 -4.02 1.10
C GLU A 523 34.93 -3.58 1.18
N ASN A 524 33.96 -4.48 1.29
CA ASN A 524 32.55 -4.06 1.29
C ASN A 524 32.12 -3.49 2.65
N GLU A 525 31.62 -2.25 2.64
CA GLU A 525 31.08 -1.57 3.82
C GLU A 525 29.57 -1.34 3.65
N MET A 526 28.75 -2.18 4.30
CA MET A 526 27.29 -2.10 4.25
C MET A 526 26.75 -1.08 5.24
N GLU A 527 25.75 -0.30 4.79
CA GLU A 527 24.90 0.52 5.65
C GLU A 527 23.85 -0.34 6.37
N GLU A 528 23.31 -1.37 5.71
CA GLU A 528 22.32 -2.29 6.29
C GLU A 528 22.43 -3.71 5.69
N PHE A 529 22.49 -4.71 6.56
CA PHE A 529 22.37 -6.14 6.23
C PHE A 529 21.20 -6.71 7.03
N SER A 530 20.18 -7.22 6.34
CA SER A 530 18.93 -7.69 6.94
C SER A 530 18.57 -9.10 6.45
N LEU A 531 18.41 -10.05 7.37
CA LEU A 531 17.88 -11.39 7.10
C LEU A 531 16.55 -11.60 7.86
N ASP A 532 15.53 -12.14 7.18
CA ASP A 532 14.21 -12.41 7.77
C ASP A 532 13.68 -13.78 7.29
N ALA A 533 13.69 -14.79 8.15
CA ALA A 533 13.35 -16.16 7.77
C ALA A 533 12.29 -16.76 8.72
N TRP A 534 11.05 -16.87 8.26
CA TRP A 534 9.92 -17.28 9.10
C TRP A 534 9.91 -18.75 9.58
N ILE A 535 10.60 -19.66 8.88
CA ILE A 535 10.72 -21.10 9.24
C ILE A 535 12.17 -21.58 9.15
N LYS A 536 12.50 -22.76 9.69
CA LYS A 536 13.89 -23.27 9.82
C LYS A 536 14.48 -23.70 8.48
N GLU A 537 13.62 -24.12 7.57
CA GLU A 537 13.89 -24.62 6.22
C GLU A 537 14.59 -23.53 5.38
N HIS A 538 14.14 -22.28 5.52
CA HIS A 538 14.74 -21.08 4.90
C HIS A 538 16.23 -20.85 5.20
N VAL A 539 16.74 -21.43 6.30
CA VAL A 539 18.13 -21.24 6.79
C VAL A 539 18.94 -22.54 6.86
N PHE A 540 18.35 -23.66 6.45
CA PHE A 540 18.91 -25.01 6.57
C PHE A 540 20.32 -25.15 5.96
N GLU A 541 20.53 -24.64 4.74
CA GLU A 541 21.83 -24.67 4.06
C GLU A 541 22.91 -23.81 4.72
N ILE A 542 22.52 -22.83 5.55
CA ILE A 542 23.47 -22.00 6.31
C ILE A 542 23.82 -22.66 7.65
N ILE A 543 22.84 -23.25 8.34
CA ILE A 543 23.05 -23.90 9.63
C ILE A 543 24.06 -25.05 9.51
N LYS A 544 24.05 -25.77 8.37
CA LYS A 544 25.05 -26.80 8.02
C LYS A 544 26.50 -26.32 7.92
N LYS A 545 26.75 -25.01 7.76
CA LYS A 545 28.10 -24.45 7.57
C LYS A 545 28.85 -24.33 8.90
N GLU A 546 30.17 -24.20 8.83
CA GLU A 546 31.02 -23.92 9.99
C GLU A 546 30.75 -22.51 10.56
N ASN A 547 31.02 -22.31 11.84
CA ASN A 547 30.88 -21.00 12.48
C ASN A 547 31.96 -20.03 11.94
N ASN A 548 31.59 -18.77 11.71
CA ASN A 548 32.42 -17.75 11.05
C ASN A 548 32.88 -18.10 9.60
N SER A 549 32.12 -18.90 8.86
CA SER A 549 32.46 -19.28 7.46
C SER A 549 31.94 -18.31 6.39
N ILE A 550 30.87 -17.56 6.67
CA ILE A 550 30.18 -16.69 5.71
C ILE A 550 30.66 -15.24 5.89
N TRP A 551 31.52 -14.76 5.00
CA TRP A 551 32.02 -13.37 5.04
C TRP A 551 30.95 -12.36 4.60
N ILE A 552 30.71 -11.33 5.43
CA ILE A 552 29.79 -10.23 5.09
C ILE A 552 30.44 -8.83 5.10
N GLY A 553 31.75 -8.74 5.32
CA GLY A 553 32.50 -7.47 5.32
C GLY A 553 32.30 -6.63 6.58
N LYS A 554 32.28 -5.31 6.43
CA LYS A 554 31.87 -4.36 7.47
C LYS A 554 30.38 -4.04 7.32
N VAL A 555 29.68 -3.88 8.44
CA VAL A 555 28.23 -3.67 8.49
C VAL A 555 27.90 -2.66 9.59
N LYS A 556 27.28 -1.54 9.22
CA LYS A 556 26.79 -0.52 10.17
C LYS A 556 25.53 -0.97 10.90
N LYS A 557 24.58 -1.61 10.20
CA LYS A 557 23.31 -2.08 10.80
C LYS A 557 23.06 -3.54 10.44
N LEU A 558 23.05 -4.41 11.44
CA LEU A 558 22.80 -5.85 11.29
C LEU A 558 21.45 -6.20 11.91
N LYS A 559 20.53 -6.68 11.08
CA LYS A 559 19.17 -7.06 11.48
C LYS A 559 18.91 -8.53 11.16
N LEU A 560 18.67 -9.35 12.17
CA LEU A 560 18.33 -10.76 12.00
C LEU A 560 16.98 -11.04 12.67
N LYS A 561 16.05 -11.62 11.92
CA LYS A 561 14.69 -11.89 12.39
C LYS A 561 14.28 -13.35 12.22
N ASN A 562 13.42 -13.80 13.12
CA ASN A 562 12.85 -15.14 13.12
C ASN A 562 13.98 -16.20 13.11
N CYS A 563 13.89 -17.27 12.33
CA CYS A 563 14.93 -18.31 12.26
C CYS A 563 16.27 -17.78 11.67
N ALA A 564 16.30 -16.61 11.02
CA ALA A 564 17.56 -16.00 10.56
C ALA A 564 18.47 -15.55 11.72
N VAL A 565 17.99 -15.57 12.97
CA VAL A 565 18.82 -15.39 14.16
C VAL A 565 19.78 -16.59 14.38
N GLU A 566 19.43 -17.81 13.95
CA GLU A 566 20.30 -19.00 14.00
C GLU A 566 21.48 -18.93 13.01
N VAL A 567 21.39 -18.05 11.99
CA VAL A 567 22.49 -17.80 11.04
C VAL A 567 23.66 -17.06 11.71
N PHE A 568 23.43 -16.34 12.83
CA PHE A 568 24.43 -15.41 13.36
C PHE A 568 25.81 -16.03 13.67
N PRO A 569 25.95 -17.21 14.30
CA PRO A 569 27.25 -17.85 14.54
C PRO A 569 28.01 -18.21 13.25
N LYS A 570 27.33 -18.30 12.10
CA LYS A 570 27.90 -18.63 10.79
C LYS A 570 28.50 -17.39 10.09
N LEU A 571 28.05 -16.19 10.47
CA LEU A 571 28.50 -14.92 9.88
C LEU A 571 29.89 -14.53 10.41
N ARG A 572 30.77 -14.14 9.49
CA ARG A 572 32.09 -13.55 9.76
C ARG A 572 32.06 -12.06 9.42
N ILE A 573 32.05 -11.25 10.46
CA ILE A 573 32.15 -9.79 10.40
C ILE A 573 33.64 -9.40 10.44
N HIS A 574 34.02 -8.30 9.80
CA HIS A 574 35.36 -7.72 9.88
C HIS A 574 35.72 -7.34 11.33
N GLU A 575 36.96 -7.57 11.78
CA GLU A 575 37.31 -7.40 13.21
C GLU A 575 37.22 -5.93 13.67
N GLU A 576 37.66 -5.00 12.82
CA GLU A 576 37.55 -3.55 13.03
C GLU A 576 36.12 -2.98 12.83
N ASN A 577 35.08 -3.81 12.77
CA ASN A 577 33.73 -3.32 12.48
C ASN A 577 33.18 -2.43 13.60
N ALA A 578 32.77 -1.20 13.24
CA ALA A 578 32.09 -0.25 14.12
C ALA A 578 30.60 -0.20 13.76
N MET A 579 29.80 -1.02 14.43
CA MET A 579 28.36 -1.17 14.18
C MET A 579 27.55 -0.08 14.90
N GLU A 580 26.67 0.59 14.16
CA GLU A 580 25.68 1.52 14.71
C GLU A 580 24.55 0.78 15.44
N GLU A 581 24.07 -0.34 14.88
CA GLU A 581 22.88 -1.05 15.34
C GLU A 581 22.99 -2.57 15.11
N LEU A 582 22.86 -3.37 16.18
CA LEU A 582 22.66 -4.81 16.14
C LEU A 582 21.24 -5.12 16.67
N CYS A 583 20.37 -5.68 15.84
CA CYS A 583 18.98 -5.94 16.18
C CYS A 583 18.59 -7.39 15.87
N LEU A 584 18.36 -8.19 16.91
CA LEU A 584 18.00 -9.61 16.81
C LEU A 584 16.62 -9.85 17.42
N TRP A 585 15.73 -10.55 16.70
CA TRP A 585 14.35 -10.77 17.15
C TRP A 585 13.77 -12.08 16.64
N THR A 586 13.25 -12.95 17.51
CA THR A 586 12.60 -14.20 17.08
C THR A 586 11.64 -14.75 18.11
N TYR A 587 10.47 -15.22 17.66
CA TYR A 587 9.45 -15.84 18.48
C TYR A 587 9.60 -17.37 18.63
N TYR A 588 10.53 -17.99 17.90
CA TYR A 588 10.61 -19.45 17.77
C TYR A 588 11.52 -20.06 18.85
N HIS A 589 10.97 -20.96 19.66
CA HIS A 589 11.65 -21.69 20.74
C HIS A 589 12.51 -22.84 20.20
N GLU A 590 11.87 -23.72 19.43
CA GLU A 590 12.35 -25.06 19.09
C GLU A 590 13.54 -25.07 18.12
N THR A 591 13.77 -23.95 17.43
CA THR A 591 14.80 -23.84 16.40
C THR A 591 16.07 -23.21 16.97
N LEU A 592 15.95 -22.08 17.66
CA LEU A 592 17.07 -21.33 18.21
C LEU A 592 17.91 -22.11 19.23
N ILE A 593 17.26 -22.89 20.09
CA ILE A 593 17.95 -23.55 21.21
C ILE A 593 19.02 -24.53 20.68
N ASP A 594 18.75 -25.28 19.61
CA ASP A 594 19.70 -26.25 19.06
C ASP A 594 21.06 -25.60 18.74
N GLU A 595 21.08 -24.59 17.86
CA GLU A 595 22.35 -24.11 17.30
C GLU A 595 23.04 -23.07 18.19
N ILE A 596 22.27 -22.29 18.96
CA ILE A 596 22.81 -21.28 19.88
C ILE A 596 23.27 -21.92 21.19
N SER A 597 22.70 -23.04 21.65
CA SER A 597 23.23 -23.77 22.81
C SER A 597 24.59 -24.42 22.51
N LYS A 598 24.74 -25.05 21.33
CA LYS A 598 26.02 -25.60 20.81
C LYS A 598 27.10 -24.54 20.63
N THR A 599 26.71 -23.31 20.28
CA THR A 599 27.63 -22.20 20.08
C THR A 599 28.31 -21.84 21.41
N GLU A 600 29.64 -21.74 21.45
CA GLU A 600 30.37 -21.43 22.69
C GLU A 600 30.09 -20.00 23.19
N ASP A 601 30.16 -19.80 24.51
CA ASP A 601 30.05 -18.47 25.12
C ASP A 601 31.20 -17.57 24.63
N ARG A 602 30.90 -16.29 24.32
CA ARG A 602 31.85 -15.29 23.77
C ARG A 602 32.57 -15.69 22.47
N SER A 603 31.96 -16.55 21.65
CA SER A 603 32.53 -16.98 20.35
C SER A 603 32.16 -16.08 19.17
N ILE A 604 30.97 -15.44 19.18
CA ILE A 604 30.46 -14.62 18.08
C ILE A 604 31.14 -13.24 18.10
N ARG A 605 32.00 -12.94 17.12
CA ARG A 605 32.70 -11.65 17.01
C ARG A 605 31.81 -10.61 16.35
N ILE A 606 31.51 -9.51 17.05
CA ILE A 606 30.60 -8.44 16.58
C ILE A 606 31.27 -7.06 16.40
N GLY A 607 32.56 -6.96 16.72
CA GLY A 607 33.30 -5.69 16.70
C GLY A 607 32.92 -4.77 17.86
N LYS A 608 32.90 -3.45 17.59
CA LYS A 608 32.34 -2.44 18.50
C LYS A 608 30.90 -2.14 18.08
N VAL A 609 29.97 -2.08 19.03
CA VAL A 609 28.52 -1.94 18.80
C VAL A 609 27.95 -0.81 19.67
N ARG A 610 27.36 0.20 19.01
CA ARG A 610 26.72 1.34 19.69
C ARG A 610 25.35 1.01 20.26
N LYS A 611 24.50 0.27 19.53
CA LYS A 611 23.14 -0.08 19.96
C LYS A 611 22.89 -1.56 19.80
N LEU A 612 22.47 -2.23 20.87
CA LEU A 612 22.15 -3.66 20.88
C LEU A 612 20.69 -3.86 21.32
N THR A 613 19.87 -4.38 20.42
CA THR A 613 18.45 -4.70 20.63
C THR A 613 18.26 -6.21 20.52
N LEU A 614 17.86 -6.87 21.61
CA LEU A 614 17.51 -8.29 21.62
C LEU A 614 16.05 -8.47 22.04
N LYS A 615 15.28 -9.21 21.24
CA LYS A 615 13.86 -9.50 21.47
C LYS A 615 13.58 -10.99 21.54
N ASN A 616 12.81 -11.40 22.53
CA ASN A 616 12.29 -12.75 22.70
C ASN A 616 13.45 -13.76 22.78
N TYR A 617 13.39 -14.92 22.11
CA TYR A 617 14.45 -15.95 22.21
C TYR A 617 15.84 -15.45 21.79
N ALA A 618 15.92 -14.38 21.00
CA ALA A 618 17.21 -13.77 20.64
C ALA A 618 17.96 -13.16 21.83
N VAL A 619 17.30 -12.95 22.98
CA VAL A 619 17.96 -12.54 24.22
C VAL A 619 18.98 -13.59 24.68
N ASN A 620 18.70 -14.89 24.49
CA ASN A 620 19.63 -15.99 24.82
C ASN A 620 20.95 -15.98 24.03
N ILE A 621 21.11 -15.14 23.00
CA ILE A 621 22.41 -14.94 22.31
C ILE A 621 23.40 -14.13 23.15
N LEU A 622 22.95 -13.32 24.12
CA LEU A 622 23.82 -12.38 24.84
C LEU A 622 25.12 -13.00 25.44
N PRO A 623 25.13 -14.21 26.04
CA PRO A 623 26.36 -14.85 26.52
C PRO A 623 27.32 -15.29 25.40
N LYS A 624 26.82 -15.47 24.19
CA LYS A 624 27.57 -15.94 23.00
C LYS A 624 28.31 -14.81 22.29
N LEU A 625 27.92 -13.56 22.55
CA LEU A 625 28.53 -12.36 21.96
C LEU A 625 29.89 -12.05 22.59
N ARG A 626 30.90 -11.84 21.75
CA ARG A 626 32.19 -11.26 22.15
C ARG A 626 32.14 -9.74 22.00
N ILE A 627 31.56 -9.07 23.00
CA ILE A 627 31.61 -7.61 23.13
C ILE A 627 33.06 -7.20 23.45
N HIS A 628 33.59 -6.22 22.71
CA HIS A 628 34.95 -5.70 22.92
C HIS A 628 35.10 -5.05 24.31
N GLU A 629 36.28 -5.11 24.92
CA GLU A 629 36.50 -4.56 26.27
C GLU A 629 36.33 -3.04 26.30
N GLU A 630 36.90 -2.35 25.30
CA GLU A 630 36.71 -0.91 25.04
C GLU A 630 35.32 -0.54 24.47
N ASN A 631 34.30 -1.40 24.54
CA ASN A 631 33.00 -1.09 23.95
C ASN A 631 32.17 -0.15 24.85
N GLU A 632 32.03 1.10 24.42
CA GLU A 632 31.06 2.05 24.98
C GLU A 632 29.74 1.99 24.20
N MET A 633 28.78 1.27 24.76
CA MET A 633 27.44 1.12 24.18
C MET A 633 26.56 2.32 24.56
N GLU A 634 25.92 2.92 23.56
CA GLU A 634 24.93 3.98 23.73
C GLU A 634 23.64 3.42 24.33
N TRP A 635 23.19 2.25 23.86
CA TRP A 635 21.94 1.62 24.31
C TRP A 635 21.99 0.09 24.25
N LEU A 636 21.73 -0.55 25.39
CA LEU A 636 21.39 -1.98 25.49
C LEU A 636 19.90 -2.13 25.82
N TRP A 637 19.15 -2.78 24.95
CA TRP A 637 17.70 -2.97 25.09
C TRP A 637 17.36 -4.46 24.98
N LEU A 638 16.85 -5.06 26.06
CA LEU A 638 16.44 -6.46 26.13
C LEU A 638 14.95 -6.57 26.48
N HIS A 639 14.20 -7.38 25.75
CA HIS A 639 12.78 -7.63 26.03
C HIS A 639 12.43 -9.10 25.84
N ALA A 640 11.77 -9.70 26.83
CA ALA A 640 11.40 -11.11 26.84
C ALA A 640 9.99 -11.33 27.40
N TRP A 641 9.03 -11.58 26.50
CA TRP A 641 7.61 -11.74 26.84
C TRP A 641 7.25 -12.95 27.74
N ILE A 642 8.00 -14.06 27.64
CA ILE A 642 7.81 -15.29 28.42
C ILE A 642 9.14 -15.76 29.05
N LYS A 643 9.07 -16.65 30.06
CA LYS A 643 10.23 -17.10 30.85
C LYS A 643 11.27 -17.84 30.01
N GLU A 644 10.82 -18.55 29.01
CA GLU A 644 11.58 -19.43 28.12
C GLU A 644 12.56 -18.62 27.27
N HIS A 645 12.22 -17.36 26.93
CA HIS A 645 13.09 -16.41 26.22
C HIS A 645 14.42 -16.10 26.92
N VAL A 646 14.54 -16.40 28.22
CA VAL A 646 15.70 -16.06 29.06
C VAL A 646 16.25 -17.26 29.85
N PHE A 647 15.72 -18.46 29.59
CA PHE A 647 15.97 -19.69 30.38
C PHE A 647 17.45 -20.07 30.46
N GLU A 648 18.20 -19.98 29.35
CA GLU A 648 19.63 -20.30 29.33
C GLU A 648 20.51 -19.27 30.04
N ILE A 649 20.02 -18.04 30.19
CA ILE A 649 20.73 -16.98 30.92
C ILE A 649 20.49 -17.06 32.42
N ILE A 650 19.26 -17.33 32.87
CA ILE A 650 18.94 -17.39 34.30
C ILE A 650 19.71 -18.53 35.01
N LYS A 651 20.04 -19.61 34.29
CA LYS A 651 20.92 -20.69 34.77
C LYS A 651 22.38 -20.28 35.02
N LYS A 652 22.87 -19.18 34.44
CA LYS A 652 24.27 -18.75 34.57
C LYS A 652 24.57 -18.21 35.97
N GLU A 653 25.85 -18.15 36.31
CA GLU A 653 26.33 -17.48 37.52
C GLU A 653 26.09 -15.96 37.46
N ASN A 654 25.96 -15.33 38.63
CA ASN A 654 25.77 -13.88 38.71
C ASN A 654 27.07 -13.15 38.29
N ASN A 655 26.95 -12.06 37.55
CA ASN A 655 28.07 -11.31 36.94
C ASN A 655 28.94 -12.12 35.93
N SER A 656 28.37 -13.12 35.25
CA SER A 656 29.09 -13.93 34.24
C SER A 656 29.08 -13.34 32.83
N ILE A 657 28.05 -12.58 32.47
CA ILE A 657 27.81 -12.06 31.11
C ILE A 657 28.36 -10.64 31.00
N TRP A 658 29.52 -10.49 30.37
CA TRP A 658 30.14 -9.17 30.13
C TRP A 658 29.35 -8.35 29.11
N ILE A 659 29.02 -7.10 29.47
CA ILE A 659 28.33 -6.14 28.56
C ILE A 659 29.10 -4.82 28.35
N GLY A 660 30.29 -4.68 28.93
CA GLY A 660 31.14 -3.49 28.72
C GLY A 660 30.65 -2.25 29.47
N LYS A 661 30.92 -1.07 28.89
CA LYS A 661 30.38 0.22 29.35
C LYS A 661 29.07 0.49 28.59
N VAL A 662 28.02 0.91 29.31
CA VAL A 662 26.65 1.07 28.78
C VAL A 662 26.03 2.36 29.33
N ARG A 663 25.64 3.28 28.45
CA ARG A 663 25.00 4.56 28.82
C ARG A 663 23.53 4.40 29.17
N SER A 664 22.72 3.77 28.32
CA SER A 664 21.33 3.43 28.62
C SER A 664 21.12 1.92 28.62
N LEU A 665 20.57 1.38 29.71
CA LEU A 665 20.16 -0.01 29.84
C LEU A 665 18.63 -0.08 30.03
N THR A 666 17.95 -0.79 29.14
CA THR A 666 16.51 -1.06 29.21
C THR A 666 16.25 -2.55 29.28
N LEU A 667 15.58 -3.01 30.34
CA LEU A 667 15.15 -4.40 30.51
C LEU A 667 13.62 -4.44 30.63
N LYS A 668 12.96 -5.23 29.78
CA LYS A 668 11.50 -5.41 29.78
C LYS A 668 11.04 -6.83 30.04
N GLU A 669 9.98 -6.97 30.83
CA GLU A 669 9.36 -8.25 31.21
C GLU A 669 10.41 -9.23 31.81
N TYR A 670 10.41 -10.50 31.41
CA TYR A 670 11.33 -11.50 31.96
C TYR A 670 12.82 -11.17 31.74
N ALA A 671 13.16 -10.22 30.86
CA ALA A 671 14.53 -9.73 30.71
C ALA A 671 15.04 -8.98 31.95
N VAL A 672 14.16 -8.51 32.84
CA VAL A 672 14.57 -7.98 34.16
C VAL A 672 15.21 -9.09 35.02
N GLY A 673 14.76 -10.35 34.87
CA GLY A 673 15.36 -11.52 35.51
C GLY A 673 16.81 -11.81 35.11
N ILE A 674 17.33 -11.18 34.05
CA ILE A 674 18.73 -11.30 33.61
C ILE A 674 19.67 -10.37 34.39
N LEU A 675 19.18 -9.30 35.03
CA LEU A 675 20.02 -8.26 35.63
C LEU A 675 21.13 -8.79 36.59
N PRO A 676 20.92 -9.79 37.46
CA PRO A 676 21.98 -10.34 38.31
C PRO A 676 23.11 -11.04 37.54
N LYS A 677 22.84 -11.48 36.30
CA LYS A 677 23.76 -12.23 35.43
C LYS A 677 24.69 -11.32 34.64
N LEU A 678 24.30 -10.05 34.46
CA LEU A 678 25.06 -9.04 33.72
C LEU A 678 26.24 -8.54 34.55
N ARG A 679 27.41 -8.45 33.91
CA ARG A 679 28.61 -7.80 34.42
C ARG A 679 28.83 -6.50 33.67
N ILE A 680 28.44 -5.40 34.32
CA ILE A 680 28.72 -4.02 33.92
C ILE A 680 30.17 -3.70 34.30
N HIS A 681 30.85 -2.86 33.51
CA HIS A 681 32.19 -2.34 33.83
C HIS A 681 32.17 -1.50 35.13
N GLU A 682 33.19 -1.62 35.98
CA GLU A 682 33.18 -0.97 37.32
C GLU A 682 33.14 0.56 37.24
N GLU A 683 33.92 1.15 36.33
CA GLU A 683 33.87 2.58 35.98
C GLU A 683 32.57 3.06 35.28
N ASN A 684 31.55 2.22 35.08
CA ASN A 684 30.40 2.60 34.26
C ASN A 684 29.53 3.66 34.96
N ALA A 685 29.54 4.87 34.40
CA ALA A 685 28.61 5.95 34.74
C ALA A 685 27.40 5.90 33.79
N MET A 686 26.39 5.10 34.16
CA MET A 686 25.18 4.91 33.37
C MET A 686 24.33 6.20 33.39
N GLU A 687 23.91 6.66 32.20
CA GLU A 687 23.02 7.80 32.05
C GLU A 687 21.57 7.43 32.44
N GLU A 688 21.11 6.23 32.08
CA GLU A 688 19.76 5.76 32.40
C GLU A 688 19.66 4.23 32.56
N LEU A 689 18.98 3.78 33.63
CA LEU A 689 18.52 2.40 33.82
C LEU A 689 16.99 2.38 33.87
N VAL A 690 16.37 1.61 32.98
CA VAL A 690 14.92 1.40 32.91
C VAL A 690 14.59 -0.07 33.10
N LEU A 691 13.82 -0.39 34.15
CA LEU A 691 13.18 -1.71 34.32
C LEU A 691 11.66 -1.51 34.22
N GLU A 692 11.01 -2.28 33.36
CA GLU A 692 9.57 -2.17 33.05
C GLU A 692 8.96 -3.57 32.96
N VAL A 693 8.00 -3.88 33.82
CA VAL A 693 7.42 -5.23 33.92
C VAL A 693 5.93 -5.16 34.23
N ASP A 694 5.09 -5.52 33.26
CA ASP A 694 3.63 -5.45 33.39
C ASP A 694 3.05 -6.48 34.40
N TYR A 695 3.71 -7.63 34.61
CA TYR A 695 3.18 -8.75 35.41
C TYR A 695 4.11 -9.23 36.54
N PRO A 696 3.64 -9.46 37.78
CA PRO A 696 4.49 -9.86 38.92
C PRO A 696 5.21 -11.20 38.71
N ARG A 697 4.57 -12.13 37.99
CA ARG A 697 5.14 -13.44 37.65
C ARG A 697 6.46 -13.35 36.86
N ASN A 698 6.75 -12.20 36.23
CA ASN A 698 7.91 -11.98 35.38
C ASN A 698 9.17 -11.60 36.19
N ILE A 699 9.03 -11.21 37.47
CA ILE A 699 10.15 -10.91 38.39
C ILE A 699 10.44 -12.01 39.43
N ILE A 700 9.69 -13.12 39.45
CA ILE A 700 9.86 -14.22 40.43
C ILE A 700 11.31 -14.72 40.54
N GLU A 701 12.08 -14.71 39.45
CA GLU A 701 13.48 -15.18 39.46
C GLU A 701 14.47 -14.16 40.07
N ILE A 702 14.22 -12.85 39.91
CA ILE A 702 15.08 -11.79 40.49
C ILE A 702 14.74 -11.49 41.95
N LEU A 703 13.50 -11.73 42.39
CA LEU A 703 13.13 -11.57 43.81
C LEU A 703 13.81 -12.60 44.73
N LYS A 704 14.33 -13.72 44.19
CA LYS A 704 15.11 -14.73 44.94
C LYS A 704 16.51 -14.26 45.34
N GLU A 705 17.00 -13.17 44.74
CA GLU A 705 18.29 -12.57 45.09
C GLU A 705 18.28 -11.98 46.51
N GLU A 706 19.45 -11.84 47.12
CA GLU A 706 19.58 -11.17 48.42
C GLU A 706 19.34 -9.65 48.30
N ILE A 707 18.90 -9.03 49.40
CA ILE A 707 18.71 -7.58 49.49
C ILE A 707 20.07 -6.89 49.29
N ASN A 708 20.13 -5.86 48.43
CA ASN A 708 21.36 -5.19 47.99
C ASN A 708 22.44 -6.12 47.34
N SER A 709 22.07 -7.24 46.68
CA SER A 709 23.05 -8.08 45.97
C SER A 709 23.45 -7.52 44.59
N ILE A 710 22.51 -6.92 43.86
CA ILE A 710 22.61 -6.66 42.41
C ILE A 710 23.35 -5.35 42.14
N ARG A 711 24.58 -5.42 41.62
CA ARG A 711 25.43 -4.25 41.37
C ARG A 711 25.10 -3.58 40.04
N ILE A 712 24.56 -2.36 40.08
CA ILE A 712 24.19 -1.58 38.88
C ILE A 712 25.17 -0.44 38.53
N GLY A 713 26.24 -0.25 39.31
CA GLY A 713 27.25 0.79 39.09
C GLY A 713 26.82 2.18 39.59
N LYS A 714 27.35 3.24 38.96
CA LYS A 714 26.87 4.62 39.18
C LYS A 714 25.82 4.94 38.11
N VAL A 715 24.64 5.43 38.53
CA VAL A 715 23.45 5.59 37.68
C VAL A 715 22.86 6.99 37.88
N ARG A 716 22.76 7.77 36.80
CA ARG A 716 22.19 9.13 36.82
C ARG A 716 20.67 9.14 36.85
N LYS A 717 20.01 8.24 36.12
CA LYS A 717 18.54 8.13 36.10
C LYS A 717 18.11 6.68 36.30
N LEU A 718 17.27 6.43 37.30
CA LEU A 718 16.70 5.10 37.57
C LEU A 718 15.18 5.17 37.46
N LYS A 719 14.61 4.36 36.57
CA LYS A 719 13.18 4.31 36.28
C LYS A 719 12.69 2.87 36.45
N LEU A 720 11.87 2.65 37.48
CA LEU A 720 11.22 1.36 37.74
C LEU A 720 9.72 1.53 37.53
N LYS A 721 9.15 0.72 36.63
CA LYS A 721 7.74 0.80 36.24
C LYS A 721 6.98 -0.50 36.50
N TYR A 722 5.73 -0.33 36.87
CA TYR A 722 4.77 -1.38 37.16
C TYR A 722 5.39 -2.35 38.18
N CYS A 723 5.33 -3.66 37.97
CA CYS A 723 5.88 -4.64 38.90
C CYS A 723 7.39 -4.52 39.14
N ALA A 724 8.14 -3.86 38.24
CA ALA A 724 9.59 -3.69 38.40
C ALA A 724 10.00 -2.86 39.63
N VAL A 725 9.06 -2.19 40.31
CA VAL A 725 9.33 -1.49 41.58
C VAL A 725 9.73 -2.47 42.71
N GLU A 726 9.14 -3.67 42.77
CA GLU A 726 9.49 -4.71 43.78
C GLU A 726 10.93 -5.23 43.65
N VAL A 727 11.61 -4.97 42.52
CA VAL A 727 13.04 -5.28 42.34
C VAL A 727 13.93 -4.32 43.13
N PHE A 728 13.44 -3.14 43.52
CA PHE A 728 14.26 -2.07 44.07
C PHE A 728 15.10 -2.44 45.31
N PRO A 729 14.60 -3.21 46.31
CA PRO A 729 15.41 -3.64 47.46
C PRO A 729 16.60 -4.54 47.08
N LYS A 730 16.57 -5.18 45.91
CA LYS A 730 17.65 -6.05 45.42
C LYS A 730 18.78 -5.24 44.77
N LEU A 731 18.52 -4.00 44.33
CA LEU A 731 19.46 -3.15 43.61
C LEU A 731 20.42 -2.42 44.57
N ARG A 732 21.72 -2.73 44.44
CA ARG A 732 22.79 -2.08 45.19
C ARG A 732 23.24 -0.78 44.49
N ILE A 733 22.69 0.34 44.96
CA ILE A 733 23.17 1.68 44.60
C ILE A 733 24.46 1.99 45.39
N HIS A 734 25.43 2.65 44.73
CA HIS A 734 26.67 3.10 45.38
C HIS A 734 26.40 4.31 46.31
N GLU A 735 27.03 4.39 47.48
CA GLU A 735 26.70 5.45 48.46
C GLU A 735 27.04 6.86 47.95
N GLU A 736 28.16 6.98 47.21
CA GLU A 736 28.54 8.20 46.48
C GLU A 736 27.70 8.50 45.22
N ASN A 737 26.64 7.72 44.92
CA ASN A 737 25.87 7.93 43.70
C ASN A 737 25.05 9.22 43.81
N ALA A 738 25.35 10.20 42.94
CA ALA A 738 24.61 11.44 42.79
C ALA A 738 23.60 11.28 41.63
N MET A 739 22.40 10.82 41.95
CA MET A 739 21.33 10.58 40.98
C MET A 739 20.61 11.88 40.62
N GLU A 740 20.37 12.08 39.33
CA GLU A 740 19.61 13.20 38.78
C GLU A 740 18.10 12.96 38.93
N GLU A 741 17.64 11.73 38.70
CA GLU A 741 16.22 11.36 38.75
C GLU A 741 16.02 9.90 39.20
N LEU A 742 15.31 9.70 40.31
CA LEU A 742 14.73 8.42 40.72
C LEU A 742 13.22 8.47 40.48
N SER A 743 12.69 7.57 39.65
CA SER A 743 11.26 7.50 39.33
C SER A 743 10.73 6.09 39.52
N LEU A 744 9.78 5.93 40.45
CA LEU A 744 9.06 4.68 40.71
C LEU A 744 7.56 4.89 40.38
N GLU A 745 6.96 3.98 39.61
CA GLU A 745 5.57 4.10 39.13
C GLU A 745 4.90 2.74 39.11
N ALA A 746 3.92 2.47 40.00
CA ALA A 746 3.40 1.11 40.22
C ALA A 746 1.86 1.06 40.33
N CYS A 747 1.18 0.39 39.40
CA CYS A 747 -0.27 0.61 39.18
C CYS A 747 -1.26 -0.28 39.93
N HIS A 748 -0.82 -1.33 40.67
CA HIS A 748 -1.73 -2.37 41.20
C HIS A 748 -1.30 -2.90 42.59
N SER A 749 -1.82 -2.32 43.67
CA SER A 749 -1.45 -2.64 45.06
C SER A 749 -1.51 -4.13 45.42
N GLU A 750 -2.53 -4.85 44.95
CA GLU A 750 -2.81 -6.27 45.28
C GLU A 750 -1.67 -7.26 44.97
N THR A 751 -0.62 -6.84 44.25
CA THR A 751 0.54 -7.70 43.90
C THR A 751 1.90 -6.99 43.96
N LEU A 752 1.97 -5.80 44.54
CA LEU A 752 3.13 -4.88 44.46
C LEU A 752 3.78 -4.54 45.80
N ILE A 753 3.36 -5.22 46.88
CA ILE A 753 3.64 -4.85 48.27
C ILE A 753 4.02 -6.12 49.06
N ASP A 754 4.65 -7.11 48.43
CA ASP A 754 5.00 -8.38 49.10
C ASP A 754 6.47 -8.40 49.50
N GLU A 755 7.40 -7.90 48.68
CA GLU A 755 8.82 -7.82 49.05
C GLU A 755 9.16 -6.49 49.74
N ILE A 756 8.62 -5.36 49.28
CA ILE A 756 8.89 -4.04 49.87
C ILE A 756 8.32 -3.90 51.29
N SER A 757 7.14 -4.45 51.60
CA SER A 757 6.58 -4.43 52.97
C SER A 757 7.47 -5.18 53.97
N LYS A 758 8.05 -6.32 53.56
CA LYS A 758 9.00 -7.12 54.32
C LYS A 758 10.33 -6.41 54.57
N THR A 759 10.67 -5.35 53.82
CA THR A 759 11.90 -4.57 54.09
C THR A 759 11.74 -3.68 55.31
N GLU A 760 12.80 -3.56 56.10
CA GLU A 760 12.85 -2.63 57.23
C GLU A 760 12.79 -1.17 56.75
N ASP A 761 12.18 -0.30 57.55
CA ASP A 761 12.12 1.13 57.25
C ASP A 761 13.55 1.72 57.19
N ARG A 762 13.78 2.61 56.22
CA ARG A 762 15.10 3.18 55.90
C ARG A 762 16.21 2.14 55.62
N SER A 763 15.87 0.95 55.11
CA SER A 763 16.86 -0.05 54.67
C SER A 763 17.38 0.19 53.25
N ILE A 764 16.57 0.76 52.35
CA ILE A 764 16.90 0.94 50.93
C ILE A 764 17.73 2.22 50.73
N ARG A 765 19.04 2.08 50.50
CA ARG A 765 19.97 3.23 50.33
C ARG A 765 19.88 3.77 48.90
N ILE A 766 19.50 5.04 48.73
CA ILE A 766 19.33 5.66 47.40
C ILE A 766 20.45 6.66 47.03
N GLY A 767 21.41 6.92 47.93
CA GLY A 767 22.49 7.88 47.74
C GLY A 767 22.02 9.34 47.88
N LYS A 768 22.59 10.24 47.07
CA LYS A 768 22.13 11.64 46.93
C LYS A 768 21.29 11.75 45.66
N VAL A 769 20.10 12.33 45.75
CA VAL A 769 19.08 12.34 44.69
C VAL A 769 18.52 13.75 44.51
N ARG A 770 18.66 14.32 43.31
CA ARG A 770 18.14 15.65 42.96
C ARG A 770 16.63 15.65 42.74
N LYS A 771 16.08 14.62 42.10
CA LYS A 771 14.64 14.50 41.83
C LYS A 771 14.12 13.12 42.20
N LEU A 772 13.09 13.06 43.04
CA LEU A 772 12.42 11.82 43.45
C LEU A 772 10.94 11.89 43.04
N LYS A 773 10.50 10.92 42.24
CA LYS A 773 9.13 10.82 41.72
C LYS A 773 8.56 9.47 42.10
N LEU A 774 7.56 9.46 42.98
CA LEU A 774 6.83 8.26 43.39
C LEU A 774 5.37 8.40 42.92
N LYS A 775 4.93 7.45 42.09
CA LYS A 775 3.59 7.44 41.50
C LYS A 775 2.81 6.17 41.85
N TYR A 776 1.51 6.35 41.99
CA TYR A 776 0.52 5.33 42.25
C TYR A 776 0.87 4.57 43.55
N CYS A 777 0.93 3.25 43.56
CA CYS A 777 1.31 2.46 44.75
C CYS A 777 2.79 2.65 45.13
N ALA A 778 3.66 3.13 44.22
CA ALA A 778 5.09 3.28 44.51
C ALA A 778 5.42 4.37 45.56
N VAL A 779 4.40 5.06 46.09
CA VAL A 779 4.53 5.94 47.26
C VAL A 779 4.72 5.14 48.56
N GLU A 780 4.27 3.89 48.63
CA GLU A 780 4.45 2.98 49.79
C GLU A 780 5.91 2.60 50.03
N VAL A 781 6.77 2.73 49.02
CA VAL A 781 8.22 2.54 49.15
C VAL A 781 8.87 3.65 50.00
N PHE A 782 8.20 4.80 50.21
CA PHE A 782 8.82 6.00 50.77
C PHE A 782 9.38 5.86 52.19
N PRO A 783 8.70 5.22 53.18
CA PRO A 783 9.28 4.94 54.50
C PRO A 783 10.50 4.00 54.46
N LYS A 784 10.58 3.14 53.44
CA LYS A 784 11.68 2.18 53.24
C LYS A 784 12.96 2.86 52.72
N LEU A 785 12.86 4.08 52.17
CA LEU A 785 13.99 4.81 51.62
C LEU A 785 14.88 5.43 52.70
N ARG A 786 16.19 5.22 52.57
CA ARG A 786 17.22 5.97 53.28
C ARG A 786 17.82 7.03 52.35
N ILE A 787 17.25 8.23 52.44
CA ILE A 787 17.82 9.45 51.89
C ILE A 787 19.04 9.84 52.74
N HIS A 788 20.11 10.34 52.11
CA HIS A 788 21.34 10.78 52.80
C HIS A 788 21.11 12.12 53.53
N GLU A 789 21.66 12.30 54.75
CA GLU A 789 21.38 13.49 55.61
C GLU A 789 21.70 14.84 54.92
N GLU A 790 22.83 14.93 54.22
CA GLU A 790 23.21 16.10 53.41
C GLU A 790 22.45 16.26 52.07
N ASN A 791 21.39 15.49 51.79
CA ASN A 791 20.74 15.54 50.47
C ASN A 791 19.93 16.82 50.28
N VAL A 792 20.23 17.54 49.20
CA VAL A 792 19.47 18.69 48.71
C VAL A 792 18.74 18.29 47.44
N MET A 793 17.44 18.02 47.59
CA MET A 793 16.52 17.65 46.53
C MET A 793 15.89 18.90 45.91
N GLU A 794 15.87 18.96 44.58
CA GLU A 794 15.20 20.01 43.82
C GLU A 794 13.69 19.76 43.74
N GLU A 795 13.28 18.50 43.59
CA GLU A 795 11.90 18.11 43.29
C GLU A 795 11.54 16.78 43.98
N LEU A 796 10.63 16.82 44.94
CA LEU A 796 9.96 15.64 45.50
C LEU A 796 8.50 15.62 45.01
N SER A 797 8.17 14.67 44.13
CA SER A 797 6.81 14.50 43.59
C SER A 797 6.21 13.19 44.08
N LEU A 798 5.10 13.27 44.84
CA LEU A 798 4.31 12.13 45.29
C LEU A 798 2.90 12.20 44.70
N GLU A 799 2.46 11.14 44.04
CA GLU A 799 1.18 11.08 43.32
C GLU A 799 0.49 9.74 43.59
N ALA A 800 -0.48 9.66 44.49
CA ALA A 800 -1.11 8.39 44.90
C ALA A 800 -2.55 8.24 44.34
N CYS A 801 -2.89 7.10 43.75
CA CYS A 801 -4.20 6.86 43.12
C CYS A 801 -5.08 5.90 43.92
N HIS A 802 -6.29 6.39 44.26
CA HIS A 802 -7.43 5.66 44.82
C HIS A 802 -7.29 4.93 46.18
N SER A 803 -8.22 5.31 47.08
CA SER A 803 -8.62 4.64 48.32
C SER A 803 -7.67 4.72 49.52
N GLU A 804 -8.26 4.48 50.69
CA GLU A 804 -7.66 4.69 52.01
C GLU A 804 -6.61 3.64 52.37
N THR A 805 -6.61 2.48 51.71
CA THR A 805 -5.71 1.35 51.99
C THR A 805 -4.24 1.63 51.66
N LEU A 806 -3.95 2.41 50.63
CA LEU A 806 -2.57 2.90 50.34
C LEU A 806 -2.04 3.85 51.44
N ILE A 807 -2.94 4.38 52.27
CA ILE A 807 -2.58 5.19 53.44
C ILE A 807 -2.43 4.29 54.67
N ASP A 808 -2.83 3.01 54.68
CA ASP A 808 -2.77 2.17 55.89
C ASP A 808 -1.34 1.84 56.34
N GLU A 809 -0.36 1.59 55.46
CA GLU A 809 1.04 1.43 55.93
C GLU A 809 1.65 2.77 56.38
N ILE A 810 1.46 3.83 55.58
CA ILE A 810 2.06 5.14 55.86
C ILE A 810 1.41 5.81 57.08
N SER A 811 0.13 5.60 57.35
CA SER A 811 -0.58 6.15 58.53
C SER A 811 -0.17 5.48 59.84
N LYS A 812 0.23 4.20 59.82
CA LYS A 812 0.81 3.48 60.96
C LYS A 812 2.19 4.02 61.35
N THR A 813 2.93 4.66 60.43
CA THR A 813 4.18 5.35 60.77
C THR A 813 3.90 6.53 61.70
N GLU A 814 4.81 6.86 62.61
CA GLU A 814 4.60 8.01 63.51
C GLU A 814 4.60 9.35 62.75
N ASP A 815 3.92 10.36 63.27
CA ASP A 815 3.96 11.71 62.69
C ASP A 815 5.39 12.25 62.73
N ARG A 816 5.84 12.89 61.63
CA ARG A 816 7.23 13.32 61.42
C ARG A 816 8.28 12.19 61.52
N SER A 817 7.92 10.94 61.22
CA SER A 817 8.87 9.82 61.13
C SER A 817 9.63 9.75 59.79
N ILE A 818 9.03 10.22 58.69
CA ILE A 818 9.60 10.12 57.34
C ILE A 818 10.48 11.35 57.06
N TRP A 819 11.79 11.21 57.26
CA TRP A 819 12.75 12.29 57.01
C TRP A 819 12.99 12.49 55.51
N ILE A 820 12.68 13.69 55.00
CA ILE A 820 12.80 14.01 53.56
C ILE A 820 14.03 14.85 53.20
N GLY A 821 14.73 15.37 54.20
CA GLY A 821 15.90 16.23 54.04
C GLY A 821 15.60 17.63 53.53
N LYS A 822 16.55 18.21 52.80
CA LYS A 822 16.39 19.55 52.22
C LYS A 822 15.70 19.42 50.86
N VAL A 823 14.50 19.98 50.73
CA VAL A 823 13.66 19.86 49.54
C VAL A 823 13.21 21.26 49.13
N ARG A 824 13.51 21.68 47.89
CA ARG A 824 13.13 22.99 47.35
C ARG A 824 11.67 23.03 46.90
N LYS A 825 11.28 22.04 46.09
CA LYS A 825 9.90 21.88 45.61
C LYS A 825 9.32 20.56 46.06
N LEU A 826 8.23 20.63 46.82
CA LEU A 826 7.36 19.50 47.14
C LEU A 826 6.13 19.55 46.21
N THR A 827 5.72 18.41 45.67
CA THR A 827 4.52 18.31 44.81
C THR A 827 3.73 17.08 45.25
N LEU A 828 2.65 17.31 45.97
CA LEU A 828 1.71 16.27 46.40
C LEU A 828 0.48 16.31 45.49
N LYS A 829 0.09 15.17 44.93
CA LYS A 829 -1.11 15.03 44.10
C LYS A 829 -2.04 13.94 44.62
N ASN A 830 -3.34 14.14 44.39
CA ASN A 830 -4.38 13.17 44.74
C ASN A 830 -4.28 12.78 46.22
N TYR A 831 -4.28 11.49 46.56
CA TYR A 831 -4.26 11.03 47.95
C TYR A 831 -2.92 11.26 48.67
N ALA A 832 -1.83 11.59 47.96
CA ALA A 832 -0.52 11.82 48.57
C ALA A 832 -0.47 13.03 49.53
N VAL A 833 -1.47 13.92 49.49
CA VAL A 833 -1.63 15.02 50.46
C VAL A 833 -1.78 14.49 51.90
N GLY A 834 -2.39 13.32 52.08
CA GLY A 834 -2.56 12.69 53.40
C GLY A 834 -1.26 12.26 54.08
N ILE A 835 -0.13 12.25 53.36
CA ILE A 835 1.18 11.88 53.87
C ILE A 835 1.88 13.06 54.58
N LEU A 836 1.43 14.30 54.33
CA LEU A 836 2.06 15.52 54.85
C LEU A 836 2.35 15.50 56.38
N PRO A 837 1.48 15.01 57.27
CA PRO A 837 1.77 14.92 58.72
C PRO A 837 2.92 13.96 59.09
N LYS A 838 3.19 12.96 58.24
CA LYS A 838 4.27 11.98 58.44
C LYS A 838 5.64 12.50 58.02
N LEU A 839 5.68 13.57 57.22
CA LEU A 839 6.92 14.14 56.71
C LEU A 839 7.66 14.96 57.78
N ARG A 840 8.96 14.69 57.92
CA ARG A 840 9.91 15.52 58.68
C ARG A 840 10.76 16.32 57.72
N ILE A 841 10.34 17.57 57.55
CA ILE A 841 11.00 18.62 56.77
C ILE A 841 12.17 19.18 57.61
N HIS A 842 13.27 19.58 56.96
CA HIS A 842 14.40 20.24 57.65
C HIS A 842 14.03 21.67 58.05
N GLU A 843 14.51 22.12 59.21
CA GLU A 843 14.21 23.45 59.81
C GLU A 843 14.79 24.65 59.02
N GLU A 844 15.42 24.40 57.87
CA GLU A 844 16.07 25.39 57.00
C GLU A 844 15.55 25.31 55.55
N ASN A 845 14.37 24.71 55.33
CA ASN A 845 13.81 24.55 54.00
C ASN A 845 13.01 25.80 53.58
N GLU A 846 13.65 26.65 52.80
CA GLU A 846 12.99 27.59 51.89
C GLU A 846 12.24 26.78 50.81
N MET A 847 10.97 26.44 51.09
CA MET A 847 10.06 25.83 50.13
C MET A 847 9.30 26.92 49.37
N GLU A 848 9.24 26.81 48.05
CA GLU A 848 8.30 27.59 47.22
C GLU A 848 6.89 26.98 47.37
N GLU A 849 5.85 27.82 47.55
CA GLU A 849 4.43 27.41 47.70
C GLU A 849 3.81 26.84 46.41
#